data_AF-A0A7C4IAL9-F1
#
_entry.id   AF-A0A7C4IAL9-F1
#
_cell.length_a   1.000
_cell.length_b   1.000
_cell.length_c   1.000
_cell.angle_alpha   90.00
_cell.angle_beta   90.00
_cell.angle_gamma   90.00
#
_symmetry.space_group_name_H-M   'P 1'
#
loop_
_entity.id
_entity.type
_entity.pdbx_description
1 polymer ?
#
loop_
_entity_poly.entity_id
_entity_poly.type
_entity_poly.pdbx_seq_one_letter_code
_entity_poly.pdbx_strand_id
1 'polypeptide(L)'
;MATHGTGSLSRWLAAAATLLLVAACSGVANSPHPRGAERTNTLFAAFTERSPRYLDPTASYSNDETPFTFHIYEPLLHFHYLKRPYELAPRTAEAVPQPRYFDKSGRELPADAPGEAIAESVYDIRIKKGILFAPHPAFAKDAAGNYVYHRLTRKDTADKYRISDFPATGTRELTAHDYVYAIRRLATTRIKSPSFSLMSEYIIGLKEYGERIERIDKELRAGIAPTERDLPFLDFRKYDFPGAQALDDHTLRIRIKGKYPQFRYWLVMPFFAPVPWEADAFYAQPGMAEKNLTLNTWPVGTGPYMMTVYEENRRHVLQRNPNFRGEPYPCEGEPEDRAAGLLDDCGKSMPFIDRIEYTIEKEKIPLKAKFLQGFYDVPETYRFEYGIEYAIDARDSPEIARMFAERGIKLPKTIDISNWYLGFNWLDPVVGKGDTPERQVRNRKLRQALSIAIDWEEYVKIFETKASGVPAMSPVPPGVFGWRGGPEGINRVVYDVVDGKPVRKPIEVAKKLLAEAGYPDGRDAATGKPLVLNYDYQRVLTPEIKAEVDWMVKQFAKLGVQLEVRATDYNRFQDKADKGSLQIFFWGWLADYPDAENFLFLLYGPNSKALTHGNGENVANYQNDEYDRLFEKLKLLDDGPEKQATIDRMVRILQEDAPWSFGYNPYAAGAYHQWLYNTKPSNLVKDLLIYYRLDPELRAAKIAEWNKPIVWPVVAIVLVLVAAIVPAFAVWRRRERETAARTLAAQGAG
;
A
#
# COMPACT_ATOMS: atom_id res chain seq x y z
N MET A 1 -7.47 13.07 77.69
CA MET A 1 -7.16 12.36 76.42
C MET A 1 -8.08 12.90 75.34
N ALA A 2 -7.69 13.95 74.64
CA ALA A 2 -8.53 14.60 73.62
C ALA A 2 -7.66 15.22 72.52
N THR A 3 -6.96 14.39 71.73
CA THR A 3 -6.11 14.88 70.63
C THR A 3 -5.99 13.95 69.42
N HIS A 4 -6.74 12.83 69.32
CA HIS A 4 -6.59 11.89 68.19
C HIS A 4 -7.63 11.96 67.07
N GLY A 5 -8.65 12.83 67.16
CA GLY A 5 -9.75 12.85 66.18
C GLY A 5 -9.57 13.77 64.95
N THR A 6 -8.64 14.73 64.97
CA THR A 6 -8.54 15.77 63.93
C THR A 6 -7.57 15.42 62.78
N GLY A 7 -6.65 14.48 63.00
CA GLY A 7 -5.62 14.12 62.01
C GLY A 7 -6.09 13.25 60.84
N SER A 8 -7.22 12.55 60.98
CA SER A 8 -7.76 11.70 59.90
C SER A 8 -8.47 12.55 58.82
N LEU A 9 -9.31 13.50 59.24
CA LEU A 9 -10.08 14.34 58.32
C LEU A 9 -9.18 15.28 57.50
N SER A 10 -8.10 15.81 58.10
CA SER A 10 -7.14 16.65 57.38
C SER A 10 -6.35 15.85 56.33
N ARG A 11 -6.09 14.56 56.58
CA ARG A 11 -5.46 13.65 55.60
C ARG A 11 -6.38 13.34 54.43
N TRP A 12 -7.68 13.14 54.68
CA TRP A 12 -8.67 12.93 53.61
C TRP A 12 -8.95 14.20 52.81
N LEU A 13 -9.03 15.37 53.45
CA LEU A 13 -9.14 16.66 52.76
C LEU A 13 -7.88 17.00 51.98
N ALA A 14 -6.70 16.69 52.52
CA ALA A 14 -5.43 16.81 51.79
C ALA A 14 -5.40 15.86 50.59
N ALA A 15 -5.83 14.60 50.73
CA ALA A 15 -5.92 13.66 49.60
C ALA A 15 -6.92 14.11 48.52
N ALA A 16 -8.08 14.64 48.91
CA ALA A 16 -9.07 15.20 47.99
C ALA A 16 -8.57 16.48 47.29
N ALA A 17 -7.86 17.36 48.02
CA ALA A 17 -7.20 18.53 47.46
C ALA A 17 -6.06 18.15 46.50
N THR A 18 -5.30 17.11 46.81
CA THR A 18 -4.26 16.56 45.91
C THR A 18 -4.89 15.94 44.66
N LEU A 19 -6.02 15.23 44.77
CA LEU A 19 -6.78 14.73 43.61
C LEU A 19 -7.33 15.87 42.74
N LEU A 20 -7.81 16.95 43.34
CA LEU A 20 -8.24 18.17 42.64
C LEU A 20 -7.07 18.91 41.98
N LEU A 21 -5.90 18.95 42.62
CA LEU A 21 -4.68 19.55 42.07
C LEU A 21 -4.08 18.70 40.93
N VAL A 22 -4.21 17.37 40.99
CA VAL A 22 -3.83 16.47 39.88
C VAL A 22 -4.79 16.64 38.69
N ALA A 23 -6.08 16.88 38.94
CA ALA A 23 -7.06 17.25 37.90
C ALA A 23 -6.86 18.67 37.34
N ALA A 24 -6.13 19.54 38.05
CA ALA A 24 -5.81 20.90 37.64
C ALA A 24 -4.50 21.02 36.82
N CYS A 25 -3.81 19.91 36.52
CA CYS A 25 -2.68 19.92 35.60
C CYS A 25 -3.15 20.35 34.20
N SER A 26 -2.70 21.53 33.74
CA SER A 26 -3.01 22.06 32.42
C SER A 26 -2.42 21.17 31.32
N GLY A 27 -3.28 20.45 30.59
CA GLY A 27 -2.88 19.65 29.42
C GLY A 27 -3.88 18.54 29.09
N VAL A 28 -3.77 17.97 27.89
CA VAL A 28 -4.55 16.80 27.48
C VAL A 28 -3.97 15.56 28.16
N ALA A 29 -4.62 15.11 29.24
CA ALA A 29 -4.08 14.09 30.16
C ALA A 29 -3.91 12.70 29.52
N ASN A 30 -4.59 12.42 28.41
CA ASN A 30 -4.59 11.13 27.71
C ASN A 30 -3.77 11.13 26.40
N SER A 31 -2.94 12.16 26.16
CA SER A 31 -2.10 12.19 24.95
C SER A 31 -1.08 11.03 24.97
N PRO A 32 -0.96 10.24 23.89
CA PRO A 32 0.07 9.22 23.76
C PRO A 32 1.44 9.82 23.39
N HIS A 33 1.48 11.10 23.02
CA HIS A 33 2.69 11.80 22.59
C HIS A 33 3.29 12.64 23.71
N PRO A 34 4.60 12.95 23.66
CA PRO A 34 5.23 13.88 24.60
C PRO A 34 4.47 15.21 24.69
N ARG A 35 4.44 15.83 25.88
CA ARG A 35 3.75 17.14 26.06
C ARG A 35 4.31 18.18 25.09
N GLY A 36 3.42 18.89 24.40
CA GLY A 36 3.78 19.92 23.41
C GLY A 36 4.04 19.36 22.01
N ALA A 37 4.05 18.03 21.81
CA ALA A 37 4.24 17.40 20.51
C ALA A 37 3.18 17.85 19.49
N GLU A 38 1.96 18.14 19.94
CA GLU A 38 0.87 18.65 19.11
C GLU A 38 1.18 19.98 18.41
N ARG A 39 2.14 20.77 18.92
CA ARG A 39 2.59 22.04 18.34
C ARG A 39 3.80 21.90 17.42
N THR A 40 4.37 20.71 17.29
CA THR A 40 5.55 20.49 16.44
C THR A 40 5.18 20.26 14.98
N ASN A 41 6.08 20.54 14.04
CA ASN A 41 5.91 20.16 12.63
C ASN A 41 6.22 18.67 12.38
N THR A 42 5.61 17.82 13.21
CA THR A 42 5.72 16.36 13.16
C THR A 42 4.38 15.79 12.70
N LEU A 43 4.37 14.98 11.64
CA LEU A 43 3.22 14.18 11.26
C LEU A 43 3.18 12.89 12.09
N PHE A 44 2.07 12.65 12.77
CA PHE A 44 1.83 11.43 13.53
C PHE A 44 0.89 10.49 12.77
N ALA A 45 1.36 9.28 12.52
CA ALA A 45 0.59 8.22 11.87
C ALA A 45 0.82 6.87 12.57
N ALA A 46 0.00 5.87 12.23
CA ALA A 46 0.21 4.51 12.71
C ALA A 46 0.69 3.55 11.60
N PHE A 47 1.16 2.40 12.04
CA PHE A 47 1.21 1.17 11.24
C PHE A 47 0.53 0.06 12.05
N THR A 48 -0.23 -0.81 11.39
CA THR A 48 -1.20 -1.67 12.09
C THR A 48 -0.76 -3.12 12.21
N GLU A 49 0.21 -3.57 11.42
CA GLU A 49 0.66 -4.96 11.43
C GLU A 49 1.98 -5.13 12.19
N ARG A 50 3.09 -4.98 11.47
CA ARG A 50 4.47 -5.17 11.92
C ARG A 50 5.34 -4.08 11.30
N SER A 51 6.57 -3.95 11.78
CA SER A 51 7.56 -3.15 11.06
C SER A 51 7.74 -3.67 9.63
N PRO A 52 8.02 -2.77 8.66
CA PRO A 52 8.24 -3.16 7.28
C PRO A 52 9.32 -4.24 7.19
N ARG A 53 9.06 -5.26 6.37
CA ARG A 53 10.01 -6.37 6.24
C ARG A 53 11.26 -5.94 5.49
N TYR A 54 11.11 -5.14 4.43
CA TYR A 54 12.23 -4.69 3.63
C TYR A 54 12.31 -3.15 3.48
N LEU A 55 13.34 -2.54 4.07
CA LEU A 55 13.74 -1.15 3.76
C LEU A 55 14.95 -1.08 2.82
N ASP A 56 15.55 -2.23 2.49
CA ASP A 56 16.54 -2.33 1.43
C ASP A 56 15.83 -2.19 0.06
N PRO A 57 16.21 -1.20 -0.78
CA PRO A 57 15.51 -0.90 -2.01
C PRO A 57 15.55 -2.09 -2.98
N THR A 58 16.59 -2.92 -2.95
CA THR A 58 16.71 -4.11 -3.82
C THR A 58 15.61 -5.14 -3.56
N ALA A 59 15.08 -5.20 -2.33
CA ALA A 59 14.09 -6.18 -1.90
C ALA A 59 12.69 -5.58 -1.65
N SER A 60 12.59 -4.25 -1.50
CA SER A 60 11.32 -3.60 -1.20
C SER A 60 10.34 -3.66 -2.38
N TYR A 61 9.10 -4.03 -2.07
CA TYR A 61 7.99 -4.11 -3.03
C TYR A 61 6.61 -4.02 -2.37
N SER A 62 6.52 -4.13 -1.04
CA SER A 62 5.23 -4.19 -0.34
C SER A 62 4.73 -2.80 0.06
N ASN A 63 3.40 -2.64 0.09
CA ASN A 63 2.76 -1.33 0.31
C ASN A 63 3.10 -0.72 1.69
N ASP A 64 3.31 -1.54 2.71
CA ASP A 64 3.72 -1.11 4.06
C ASP A 64 5.15 -0.55 4.12
N GLU A 65 5.99 -0.85 3.13
CA GLU A 65 7.35 -0.36 3.02
C GLU A 65 7.42 1.02 2.35
N THR A 66 6.41 1.36 1.52
CA THR A 66 6.44 2.56 0.67
C THR A 66 6.55 3.89 1.41
N PRO A 67 5.93 4.11 2.60
CA PRO A 67 6.09 5.36 3.35
C PRO A 67 7.53 5.65 3.79
N PHE A 68 8.40 4.63 3.75
CA PHE A 68 9.80 4.73 4.11
C PHE A 68 10.66 4.77 2.85
N THR A 69 10.49 3.80 1.95
CA THR A 69 11.42 3.61 0.83
C THR A 69 11.29 4.71 -0.23
N PHE A 70 10.07 5.18 -0.55
CA PHE A 70 9.86 6.28 -1.51
C PHE A 70 10.24 7.67 -0.98
N HIS A 71 10.45 7.77 0.34
CA HIS A 71 10.83 9.01 1.03
C HIS A 71 12.31 9.08 1.37
N ILE A 72 12.99 7.92 1.43
CA ILE A 72 14.43 7.82 1.69
C ILE A 72 15.22 7.68 0.39
N TYR A 73 14.70 6.92 -0.58
CA TYR A 73 15.33 6.71 -1.88
C TYR A 73 14.65 7.56 -2.96
N GLU A 74 15.42 7.97 -3.97
CA GLU A 74 14.88 8.65 -5.14
C GLU A 74 15.15 7.83 -6.41
N PRO A 75 14.13 7.12 -6.93
CA PRO A 75 14.21 6.52 -8.25
C PRO A 75 14.33 7.60 -9.33
N LEU A 76 14.63 7.18 -10.57
CA LEU A 76 14.86 8.12 -11.70
C LEU A 76 13.61 8.94 -12.01
N LEU A 77 12.44 8.32 -11.91
CA LEU A 77 11.14 8.90 -12.22
C LEU A 77 10.21 8.81 -11.00
N HIS A 78 9.12 9.54 -11.08
CA HIS A 78 7.95 9.37 -10.22
C HIS A 78 6.67 9.67 -11.01
N PHE A 79 5.51 9.41 -10.41
CA PHE A 79 4.24 9.87 -10.98
C PHE A 79 3.95 11.31 -10.55
N HIS A 80 3.46 12.12 -11.48
CA HIS A 80 3.00 13.46 -11.15
C HIS A 80 1.88 13.39 -10.12
N TYR A 81 2.00 14.18 -9.04
CA TYR A 81 1.10 14.08 -7.90
C TYR A 81 -0.39 14.27 -8.26
N LEU A 82 -0.70 15.36 -8.96
CA LEU A 82 -2.08 15.79 -9.18
C LEU A 82 -2.73 15.29 -10.49
N LYS A 83 -1.99 15.19 -11.60
CA LYS A 83 -2.55 14.84 -12.92
C LYS A 83 -3.17 13.44 -12.98
N ARG A 84 -4.32 13.32 -13.68
CA ARG A 84 -4.99 12.05 -13.99
C ARG A 84 -5.47 12.07 -15.46
N PRO A 85 -5.23 11.03 -16.29
CA PRO A 85 -4.51 9.79 -16.04
C PRO A 85 -3.08 10.01 -15.53
N TYR A 86 -2.51 9.00 -14.88
CA TYR A 86 -1.20 9.13 -14.25
C TYR A 86 -0.11 9.40 -15.29
N GLU A 87 0.62 10.50 -15.11
CA GLU A 87 1.75 10.89 -15.94
C GLU A 87 3.08 10.66 -15.20
N LEU A 88 4.10 10.22 -15.93
CA LEU A 88 5.46 10.15 -15.41
C LEU A 88 6.10 11.55 -15.42
N ALA A 89 6.88 11.82 -14.38
CA ALA A 89 7.67 13.04 -14.23
C ALA A 89 9.13 12.69 -13.86
N PRO A 90 10.09 13.56 -14.21
CA PRO A 90 11.48 13.38 -13.83
C PRO A 90 11.70 13.63 -12.32
N ARG A 91 12.32 12.67 -11.62
CA ARG A 91 12.72 12.82 -10.21
C ARG A 91 14.20 13.12 -10.08
N THR A 92 15.10 12.14 -10.17
CA THR A 92 16.54 12.39 -10.27
C THR A 92 17.02 12.49 -11.72
N ALA A 93 16.27 11.95 -12.69
CA ALA A 93 16.54 12.15 -14.11
C ALA A 93 16.23 13.60 -14.52
N GLU A 94 16.90 14.13 -15.53
CA GLU A 94 16.61 15.48 -16.06
C GLU A 94 15.28 15.53 -16.85
N ALA A 95 14.89 14.42 -17.47
CA ALA A 95 13.65 14.26 -18.23
C ALA A 95 13.17 12.79 -18.19
N VAL A 96 11.93 12.54 -18.59
CA VAL A 96 11.43 11.18 -18.83
C VAL A 96 12.21 10.58 -20.02
N PRO A 97 12.97 9.48 -19.82
CA PRO A 97 13.91 8.99 -20.83
C PRO A 97 13.16 8.40 -22.03
N GLN A 98 13.67 8.72 -23.21
CA GLN A 98 13.21 8.15 -24.48
C GLN A 98 14.25 7.15 -24.99
N PRO A 99 13.87 5.91 -25.32
CA PRO A 99 14.82 4.93 -25.84
C PRO A 99 15.22 5.25 -27.28
N ARG A 100 16.45 4.87 -27.62
CA ARG A 100 16.90 4.69 -29.00
C ARG A 100 16.77 3.22 -29.36
N TYR A 101 16.28 2.94 -30.56
CA TYR A 101 15.99 1.58 -31.01
C TYR A 101 17.04 1.09 -31.99
N PHE A 102 17.41 -0.19 -31.89
CA PHE A 102 18.41 -0.81 -32.76
C PHE A 102 17.92 -2.16 -33.30
N ASP A 103 18.25 -2.44 -34.56
CA ASP A 103 18.00 -3.73 -35.19
C ASP A 103 19.05 -4.79 -34.79
N LYS A 104 18.88 -6.03 -35.27
CA LYS A 104 19.81 -7.14 -34.99
C LYS A 104 21.24 -6.92 -35.52
N SER A 105 21.42 -5.99 -36.46
CA SER A 105 22.74 -5.61 -37.00
C SER A 105 23.38 -4.44 -36.26
N GLY A 106 22.70 -3.88 -35.26
CA GLY A 106 23.16 -2.72 -34.50
C GLY A 106 22.92 -1.39 -35.21
N ARG A 107 22.07 -1.35 -36.26
CA ARG A 107 21.69 -0.10 -36.90
C ARG A 107 20.55 0.55 -36.13
N GLU A 108 20.66 1.85 -35.92
CA GLU A 108 19.61 2.64 -35.28
C GLU A 108 18.37 2.71 -36.17
N LEU A 109 17.20 2.52 -35.54
CA LEU A 109 15.88 2.54 -36.14
C LEU A 109 15.15 3.84 -35.76
N PRO A 110 14.20 4.32 -36.59
CA PRO A 110 13.38 5.46 -36.22
C PRO A 110 12.48 5.13 -35.01
N ALA A 111 12.00 6.16 -34.30
CA ALA A 111 11.21 6.01 -33.07
C ALA A 111 9.86 5.28 -33.28
N ASP A 112 9.31 5.35 -34.50
CA ASP A 112 8.07 4.71 -34.93
C ASP A 112 8.29 3.33 -35.58
N ALA A 113 9.51 2.77 -35.50
CA ALA A 113 9.79 1.45 -36.04
C ALA A 113 8.88 0.37 -35.43
N PRO A 114 8.44 -0.62 -36.22
CA PRO A 114 7.67 -1.75 -35.71
C PRO A 114 8.40 -2.44 -34.56
N GLY A 115 7.67 -2.73 -33.48
CA GLY A 115 8.25 -3.31 -32.26
C GLY A 115 9.02 -4.61 -32.51
N GLU A 116 8.56 -5.40 -33.47
CA GLU A 116 9.15 -6.70 -33.87
C GLU A 116 10.49 -6.54 -34.61
N ALA A 117 10.77 -5.37 -35.20
CA ALA A 117 12.03 -5.08 -35.86
C ALA A 117 13.12 -4.63 -34.87
N ILE A 118 12.72 -4.20 -33.67
CA ILE A 118 13.61 -3.68 -32.63
C ILE A 118 14.21 -4.88 -31.89
N ALA A 119 15.52 -5.05 -32.00
CA ALA A 119 16.27 -6.07 -31.27
C ALA A 119 16.72 -5.56 -29.90
N GLU A 120 16.95 -4.26 -29.78
CA GLU A 120 17.48 -3.63 -28.57
C GLU A 120 16.91 -2.21 -28.40
N SER A 121 16.58 -1.86 -27.16
CA SER A 121 16.29 -0.48 -26.74
C SER A 121 17.37 0.02 -25.79
N VAL A 122 17.91 1.20 -26.08
CA VAL A 122 18.97 1.85 -25.28
C VAL A 122 18.44 3.13 -24.67
N TYR A 123 18.47 3.20 -23.34
CA TYR A 123 18.09 4.38 -22.56
C TYR A 123 19.35 5.08 -22.06
N ASP A 124 19.66 6.24 -22.63
CA ASP A 124 20.71 7.13 -22.11
C ASP A 124 20.06 8.21 -21.24
N ILE A 125 20.15 8.04 -19.93
CA ILE A 125 19.42 8.81 -18.93
C ILE A 125 20.38 9.81 -18.28
N ARG A 126 20.14 11.10 -18.52
CA ARG A 126 20.86 12.18 -17.83
C ARG A 126 20.31 12.36 -16.42
N ILE A 127 21.20 12.42 -15.44
CA ILE A 127 20.90 12.56 -14.01
C ILE A 127 21.17 14.02 -13.62
N LYS A 128 20.25 14.61 -12.85
CA LYS A 128 20.40 15.95 -12.28
C LYS A 128 21.65 16.00 -11.41
N LYS A 129 22.44 17.07 -11.58
CA LYS A 129 23.66 17.32 -10.80
C LYS A 129 23.34 17.87 -9.40
N GLY A 130 24.29 17.73 -8.48
CA GLY A 130 24.22 18.30 -7.14
C GLY A 130 23.26 17.58 -6.18
N ILE A 131 22.74 16.40 -6.55
CA ILE A 131 21.95 15.57 -5.64
C ILE A 131 22.91 14.91 -4.65
N LEU A 132 22.68 15.10 -3.36
CA LEU A 132 23.53 14.57 -2.29
C LEU A 132 22.83 13.44 -1.52
N PHE A 133 23.57 12.42 -1.14
CA PHE A 133 23.09 11.42 -0.19
C PHE A 133 22.86 12.03 1.21
N ALA A 134 21.89 11.49 1.95
CA ALA A 134 21.68 11.86 3.34
C ALA A 134 22.95 11.63 4.18
N PRO A 135 23.21 12.45 5.22
CA PRO A 135 24.36 12.26 6.09
C PRO A 135 24.40 10.86 6.69
N HIS A 136 25.50 10.14 6.50
CA HIS A 136 25.62 8.75 6.94
C HIS A 136 27.07 8.36 7.29
N PRO A 137 27.31 7.49 8.28
CA PRO A 137 28.65 7.00 8.64
C PRO A 137 29.38 6.32 7.47
N ALA A 138 28.65 5.66 6.57
CA ALA A 138 29.24 5.04 5.39
C ALA A 138 30.10 5.99 4.54
N PHE A 139 29.81 7.30 4.59
CA PHE A 139 30.54 8.33 3.84
C PHE A 139 31.57 9.11 4.69
N ALA A 140 31.69 8.80 5.98
CA ALA A 140 32.61 9.52 6.85
C ALA A 140 34.06 9.28 6.40
N LYS A 141 34.80 10.38 6.17
CA LYS A 141 36.21 10.36 5.79
C LYS A 141 37.05 11.13 6.81
N ASP A 142 38.27 10.65 7.04
CA ASP A 142 39.27 11.38 7.84
C ASP A 142 39.89 12.55 7.03
N ALA A 143 40.77 13.32 7.67
CA ALA A 143 41.46 14.44 7.03
C ALA A 143 42.37 14.02 5.86
N ALA A 144 42.74 12.74 5.76
CA ALA A 144 43.52 12.17 4.66
C ALA A 144 42.64 11.60 3.54
N GLY A 145 41.31 11.67 3.68
CA GLY A 145 40.34 11.19 2.70
C GLY A 145 40.01 9.70 2.80
N ASN A 146 40.51 8.98 3.82
CA ASN A 146 40.20 7.56 4.02
C ASN A 146 38.86 7.40 4.72
N TYR A 147 38.10 6.36 4.35
CA TYR A 147 36.85 6.04 5.03
C TYR A 147 37.10 5.60 6.47
N VAL A 148 36.43 6.25 7.42
CA VAL A 148 36.60 6.02 8.86
C VAL A 148 36.11 4.62 9.28
N TYR A 149 35.02 4.15 8.68
CA TYR A 149 34.29 2.95 9.13
C TYR A 149 34.31 1.76 8.15
N HIS A 150 35.25 1.72 7.20
CA HIS A 150 35.32 0.64 6.19
C HIS A 150 36.34 -0.47 6.54
N ARG A 151 36.96 -0.38 7.72
CA ARG A 151 37.96 -1.35 8.23
C ARG A 151 37.73 -1.65 9.71
N LEU A 152 36.47 -1.87 10.08
CA LEU A 152 36.07 -2.17 11.46
C LEU A 152 36.30 -3.65 11.80
N THR A 153 36.58 -3.89 13.07
CA THR A 153 36.61 -5.23 13.67
C THR A 153 35.35 -5.46 14.50
N ARG A 154 35.08 -6.73 14.89
CA ARG A 154 33.98 -7.05 15.82
C ARG A 154 34.07 -6.29 17.16
N LYS A 155 35.28 -5.90 17.57
CA LYS A 155 35.48 -5.08 18.78
C LYS A 155 34.97 -3.65 18.59
N ASP A 156 35.18 -3.07 17.41
CA ASP A 156 34.80 -1.69 17.11
C ASP A 156 33.29 -1.53 16.93
N THR A 157 32.59 -2.61 16.57
CA THR A 157 31.13 -2.64 16.42
C THR A 157 30.42 -3.15 17.69
N ALA A 158 31.15 -3.56 18.73
CA ALA A 158 30.59 -4.22 19.92
C ALA A 158 29.61 -3.36 20.72
N ASP A 159 29.74 -2.04 20.70
CA ASP A 159 28.88 -1.07 21.39
C ASP A 159 27.91 -0.33 20.45
N LYS A 160 27.86 -0.70 19.17
CA LYS A 160 27.02 -0.05 18.14
C LYS A 160 25.72 -0.81 17.97
N TYR A 161 24.59 -0.11 18.03
CA TYR A 161 23.23 -0.67 17.87
C TYR A 161 22.34 0.17 16.94
N ARG A 162 22.75 1.40 16.65
CA ARG A 162 22.09 2.33 15.72
C ARG A 162 23.12 3.21 15.01
N ILE A 163 22.70 3.86 13.93
CA ILE A 163 23.58 4.72 13.13
C ILE A 163 24.13 5.91 13.91
N SER A 164 23.38 6.44 14.87
CA SER A 164 23.85 7.55 15.72
C SER A 164 24.94 7.16 16.73
N ASP A 165 25.25 5.87 16.90
CA ASP A 165 26.38 5.43 17.74
C ASP A 165 27.74 5.60 17.02
N PHE A 166 27.71 5.96 15.73
CA PHE A 166 28.87 6.33 14.92
C PHE A 166 28.96 7.87 14.87
N PRO A 167 29.93 8.50 15.56
CA PRO A 167 29.95 9.94 15.75
C PRO A 167 30.28 10.74 14.48
N ALA A 168 31.02 10.16 13.54
CA ALA A 168 31.34 10.82 12.28
C ALA A 168 30.32 10.42 11.19
N THR A 169 29.86 11.39 10.44
CA THR A 169 29.04 11.17 9.24
C THR A 169 29.64 11.95 8.08
N GLY A 170 29.26 11.59 6.86
CA GLY A 170 29.63 12.32 5.66
C GLY A 170 28.51 12.29 4.63
N THR A 171 28.77 12.87 3.47
CA THR A 171 27.91 12.80 2.29
C THR A 171 28.78 12.87 1.03
N ARG A 172 28.19 12.54 -0.12
CA ARG A 172 28.75 12.78 -1.44
C ARG A 172 27.63 12.95 -2.46
N GLU A 173 27.99 13.43 -3.64
CA GLU A 173 27.09 13.50 -4.78
C GLU A 173 26.68 12.11 -5.27
N LEU A 174 25.42 12.02 -5.69
CA LEU A 174 24.85 10.94 -6.47
C LEU A 174 25.45 10.94 -7.88
N THR A 175 25.82 9.77 -8.37
CA THR A 175 26.36 9.59 -9.72
C THR A 175 25.65 8.44 -10.44
N ALA A 176 25.82 8.34 -11.77
CA ALA A 176 25.34 7.22 -12.57
C ALA A 176 25.91 5.87 -12.09
N HIS A 177 27.10 5.87 -11.48
CA HIS A 177 27.70 4.67 -10.92
C HIS A 177 26.86 4.06 -9.78
N ASP A 178 26.09 4.87 -9.04
CA ASP A 178 25.21 4.39 -7.97
C ASP A 178 23.99 3.64 -8.50
N TYR A 179 23.47 4.06 -9.65
CA TYR A 179 22.42 3.33 -10.35
C TYR A 179 22.95 2.03 -10.99
N VAL A 180 24.14 2.08 -11.59
CA VAL A 180 24.79 0.86 -12.11
C VAL A 180 25.02 -0.14 -10.97
N TYR A 181 25.48 0.32 -9.81
CA TYR A 181 25.65 -0.52 -8.63
C TYR A 181 24.31 -1.13 -8.18
N ALA A 182 23.25 -0.32 -8.07
CA ALA A 182 21.92 -0.79 -7.70
C ALA A 182 21.37 -1.87 -8.66
N ILE A 183 21.48 -1.64 -9.97
CA ILE A 183 21.01 -2.60 -10.99
C ILE A 183 21.82 -3.91 -10.92
N ARG A 184 23.14 -3.82 -10.75
CA ARG A 184 23.98 -5.02 -10.51
C ARG A 184 23.58 -5.74 -9.23
N ARG A 185 23.22 -5.00 -8.18
CA ARG A 185 22.83 -5.55 -6.88
C ARG A 185 21.50 -6.30 -6.91
N LEU A 186 20.64 -6.09 -7.92
CA LEU A 186 19.45 -6.94 -8.14
C LEU A 186 19.80 -8.44 -8.21
N ALA A 187 21.00 -8.76 -8.68
CA ALA A 187 21.51 -10.13 -8.79
C ALA A 187 22.03 -10.73 -7.47
N THR A 188 21.89 -10.02 -6.35
CA THR A 188 22.33 -10.52 -5.05
C THR A 188 21.60 -11.80 -4.63
N THR A 189 22.35 -12.75 -4.07
CA THR A 189 21.83 -14.00 -3.50
C THR A 189 21.54 -13.89 -1.99
N ARG A 190 21.86 -12.76 -1.38
CA ARG A 190 21.81 -12.55 0.08
C ARG A 190 20.49 -11.99 0.57
N ILE A 191 19.72 -11.37 -0.33
CA ILE A 191 18.38 -10.88 -0.08
C ILE A 191 17.55 -11.10 -1.36
N LYS A 192 16.28 -11.49 -1.22
CA LYS A 192 15.43 -11.78 -2.37
C LYS A 192 15.06 -10.47 -3.08
N SER A 193 15.50 -10.30 -4.32
CA SER A 193 14.99 -9.24 -5.19
C SER A 193 13.72 -9.71 -5.91
N PRO A 194 12.56 -9.04 -5.72
CA PRO A 194 11.32 -9.43 -6.37
C PRO A 194 11.33 -9.17 -7.88
N SER A 195 12.14 -8.22 -8.35
CA SER A 195 12.21 -7.83 -9.75
C SER A 195 13.28 -8.58 -10.57
N PHE A 196 14.24 -9.26 -9.92
CA PHE A 196 15.37 -9.88 -10.63
C PHE A 196 14.96 -10.82 -11.75
N SER A 197 14.01 -11.75 -11.48
CA SER A 197 13.54 -12.72 -12.49
C SER A 197 13.03 -12.01 -13.75
N LEU A 198 12.09 -11.08 -13.59
CA LEU A 198 11.52 -10.31 -14.68
C LEU A 198 12.58 -9.45 -15.39
N MET A 199 13.38 -8.71 -14.63
CA MET A 199 14.40 -7.83 -15.20
C MET A 199 15.50 -8.61 -15.93
N SER A 200 15.80 -9.84 -15.53
CA SER A 200 16.82 -10.67 -16.17
C SER A 200 16.42 -11.13 -17.58
N GLU A 201 15.12 -11.20 -17.85
CA GLU A 201 14.61 -11.50 -19.19
C GLU A 201 14.82 -10.33 -20.16
N TYR A 202 14.68 -9.09 -19.67
CA TYR A 202 14.78 -7.87 -20.48
C TYR A 202 16.17 -7.22 -20.49
N ILE A 203 16.81 -7.01 -19.34
CA ILE A 203 18.08 -6.27 -19.28
C ILE A 203 19.21 -7.14 -19.84
N ILE A 204 19.93 -6.61 -20.83
CA ILE A 204 20.95 -7.37 -21.57
C ILE A 204 22.05 -7.88 -20.64
N GLY A 205 22.24 -9.20 -20.61
CA GLY A 205 23.29 -9.87 -19.84
C GLY A 205 23.00 -10.05 -18.34
N LEU A 206 21.82 -9.67 -17.84
CA LEU A 206 21.57 -9.65 -16.38
C LEU A 206 21.40 -11.06 -15.81
N LYS A 207 20.84 -11.98 -16.59
CA LYS A 207 20.71 -13.39 -16.24
C LYS A 207 22.08 -14.04 -16.04
N GLU A 208 22.95 -13.93 -17.04
CA GLU A 208 24.31 -14.46 -17.02
C GLU A 208 25.15 -13.80 -15.92
N TYR A 209 24.95 -12.50 -15.70
CA TYR A 209 25.54 -11.79 -14.58
C TYR A 209 25.10 -12.37 -13.24
N GLY A 210 23.81 -12.65 -13.04
CA GLY A 210 23.30 -13.24 -11.81
C GLY A 210 23.85 -14.64 -11.54
N GLU A 211 23.91 -15.51 -12.55
CA GLU A 211 24.55 -16.82 -12.42
C GLU A 211 26.03 -16.70 -12.02
N ARG A 212 26.73 -15.69 -12.54
CA ARG A 212 28.12 -15.40 -12.15
C ARG A 212 28.21 -14.93 -10.70
N ILE A 213 27.35 -14.01 -10.28
CA ILE A 213 27.30 -13.51 -8.90
C ILE A 213 26.98 -14.62 -7.91
N GLU A 214 26.07 -15.52 -8.23
CA GLU A 214 25.75 -16.68 -7.38
C GLU A 214 26.99 -17.55 -7.12
N ARG A 215 27.78 -17.84 -8.16
CA ARG A 215 29.03 -18.60 -8.01
C ARG A 215 30.05 -17.87 -7.13
N ILE A 216 30.24 -16.58 -7.37
CA ILE A 216 31.15 -15.72 -6.59
C ILE A 216 30.73 -15.68 -5.12
N ASP A 217 29.44 -15.47 -4.84
CA ASP A 217 28.95 -15.39 -3.47
C ASP A 217 29.08 -16.73 -2.75
N LYS A 218 28.87 -17.85 -3.47
CA LYS A 218 29.13 -19.19 -2.94
C LYS A 218 30.60 -19.40 -2.59
N GLU A 219 31.53 -18.92 -3.42
CA GLU A 219 32.97 -18.96 -3.14
C GLU A 219 33.35 -18.07 -1.94
N LEU A 220 32.81 -16.85 -1.85
CA LEU A 220 33.02 -15.95 -0.71
C LEU A 220 32.51 -16.52 0.61
N ARG A 221 31.49 -17.37 0.56
CA ARG A 221 30.90 -18.06 1.71
C ARG A 221 31.49 -19.44 1.95
N ALA A 222 32.52 -19.85 1.20
CA ALA A 222 33.18 -21.14 1.43
C ALA A 222 33.77 -21.20 2.85
N GLY A 223 33.35 -22.20 3.63
CA GLY A 223 33.77 -22.36 5.02
C GLY A 223 33.02 -21.48 6.04
N ILE A 224 32.03 -20.69 5.61
CA ILE A 224 31.16 -19.91 6.48
C ILE A 224 29.88 -20.72 6.75
N ALA A 225 29.45 -20.76 8.02
CA ALA A 225 28.24 -21.47 8.40
C ALA A 225 27.00 -20.86 7.71
N PRO A 226 26.03 -21.67 7.22
CA PRO A 226 24.82 -21.14 6.59
C PRO A 226 23.97 -20.22 7.48
N THR A 227 24.13 -20.32 8.80
CA THR A 227 23.45 -19.49 9.81
C THR A 227 24.20 -18.20 10.12
N GLU A 228 25.43 -18.04 9.62
CA GLU A 228 26.22 -16.82 9.83
C GLU A 228 25.56 -15.64 9.11
N ARG A 229 25.41 -14.53 9.83
CA ARG A 229 24.82 -13.29 9.31
C ARG A 229 25.90 -12.31 8.85
N ASP A 230 27.08 -12.36 9.46
CA ASP A 230 28.22 -11.52 9.09
C ASP A 230 28.91 -12.10 7.85
N LEU A 231 28.41 -11.71 6.68
CA LEU A 231 28.93 -12.16 5.39
C LEU A 231 29.98 -11.18 4.84
N PRO A 232 31.08 -11.67 4.24
CA PRO A 232 32.09 -10.81 3.61
C PRO A 232 31.50 -9.91 2.54
N PHE A 233 32.02 -8.69 2.36
CA PHE A 233 31.49 -7.75 1.35
C PHE A 233 31.50 -8.34 -0.08
N LEU A 234 30.32 -8.47 -0.69
CA LEU A 234 30.14 -8.84 -2.09
C LEU A 234 30.18 -7.57 -2.95
N ASP A 235 31.36 -7.25 -3.46
CA ASP A 235 31.58 -6.03 -4.22
C ASP A 235 31.17 -6.17 -5.70
N PHE A 236 29.96 -5.74 -6.04
CA PHE A 236 29.41 -5.78 -7.40
C PHE A 236 30.19 -4.93 -8.42
N ARG A 237 31.07 -4.01 -7.98
CA ARG A 237 31.86 -3.17 -8.90
C ARG A 237 32.93 -3.97 -9.64
N LYS A 238 33.37 -5.09 -9.06
CA LYS A 238 34.45 -5.94 -9.62
C LYS A 238 34.02 -6.76 -10.84
N TYR A 239 32.74 -6.80 -11.16
CA TYR A 239 32.19 -7.68 -12.18
C TYR A 239 31.48 -6.86 -13.26
N ASP A 240 31.93 -7.02 -14.50
CA ASP A 240 31.35 -6.33 -15.63
C ASP A 240 29.96 -6.86 -15.98
N PHE A 241 29.14 -5.93 -16.48
CA PHE A 241 27.74 -6.14 -16.82
C PHE A 241 27.37 -5.21 -17.98
N PRO A 242 26.94 -5.72 -19.15
CA PRO A 242 26.70 -4.88 -20.32
C PRO A 242 25.35 -4.14 -20.27
N GLY A 243 24.39 -4.62 -19.46
CA GLY A 243 23.03 -4.09 -19.44
C GLY A 243 22.87 -2.74 -18.74
N ALA A 244 23.82 -2.35 -17.90
CA ALA A 244 23.85 -1.03 -17.27
C ALA A 244 25.28 -0.48 -17.18
N GLN A 245 25.46 0.77 -17.61
CA GLN A 245 26.76 1.44 -17.67
C GLN A 245 26.63 2.90 -17.25
N ALA A 246 27.66 3.42 -16.59
CA ALA A 246 27.82 4.87 -16.40
C ALA A 246 28.71 5.34 -17.54
N LEU A 247 28.16 6.13 -18.47
CA LEU A 247 28.94 6.70 -19.57
C LEU A 247 29.82 7.86 -19.09
N ASP A 248 29.33 8.56 -18.07
CA ASP A 248 30.01 9.55 -17.26
C ASP A 248 29.31 9.62 -15.88
N ASP A 249 29.75 10.51 -14.99
CA ASP A 249 29.17 10.65 -13.64
C ASP A 249 27.67 10.96 -13.60
N HIS A 250 27.09 11.49 -14.69
CA HIS A 250 25.70 11.94 -14.73
C HIS A 250 24.91 11.35 -15.91
N THR A 251 25.41 10.27 -16.52
CA THR A 251 24.75 9.61 -17.66
C THR A 251 24.72 8.11 -17.47
N LEU A 252 23.55 7.61 -17.12
CA LEU A 252 23.27 6.19 -16.98
C LEU A 252 22.75 5.63 -18.30
N ARG A 253 23.44 4.62 -18.83
CA ARG A 253 22.93 3.80 -19.93
C ARG A 253 22.29 2.53 -19.40
N ILE A 254 21.06 2.23 -19.81
CA ILE A 254 20.42 0.93 -19.63
C ILE A 254 20.07 0.35 -21.00
N ARG A 255 20.40 -0.93 -21.22
CA ARG A 255 20.15 -1.64 -22.48
C ARG A 255 19.21 -2.82 -22.23
N ILE A 256 18.10 -2.86 -22.94
CA ILE A 256 17.11 -3.95 -22.83
C ILE A 256 16.87 -4.62 -24.19
N LYS A 257 16.49 -5.89 -24.15
CA LYS A 257 16.11 -6.70 -25.32
C LYS A 257 14.74 -6.24 -25.83
N GLY A 258 14.65 -6.04 -27.14
CA GLY A 258 13.40 -5.67 -27.82
C GLY A 258 12.88 -4.28 -27.45
N LYS A 259 11.62 -4.03 -27.79
CA LYS A 259 10.85 -2.86 -27.33
C LYS A 259 9.98 -3.28 -26.13
N TYR A 260 10.12 -2.57 -25.01
CA TYR A 260 9.29 -2.77 -23.82
C TYR A 260 8.89 -1.41 -23.23
N PRO A 261 7.82 -0.78 -23.75
CA PRO A 261 7.37 0.55 -23.33
C PRO A 261 7.14 0.68 -21.82
N GLN A 262 6.68 -0.39 -21.17
CA GLN A 262 6.40 -0.43 -19.73
C GLN A 262 7.67 -0.33 -18.89
N PHE A 263 8.87 -0.51 -19.48
CA PHE A 263 10.15 -0.38 -18.79
C PHE A 263 10.28 0.93 -18.01
N ARG A 264 9.74 2.03 -18.56
CA ARG A 264 9.74 3.36 -17.92
C ARG A 264 9.04 3.38 -16.56
N TYR A 265 8.03 2.54 -16.33
CA TYR A 265 7.32 2.49 -15.06
C TYR A 265 8.15 1.80 -13.98
N TRP A 266 8.99 0.83 -14.33
CA TRP A 266 9.93 0.23 -13.38
C TRP A 266 10.96 1.23 -12.86
N LEU A 267 11.26 2.30 -13.61
CA LEU A 267 12.15 3.38 -13.19
C LEU A 267 11.54 4.30 -12.11
N VAL A 268 10.29 4.06 -11.70
CA VAL A 268 9.63 4.68 -10.53
C VAL A 268 9.82 3.84 -9.27
N MET A 269 10.20 2.57 -9.40
CA MET A 269 10.22 1.64 -8.27
C MET A 269 11.50 1.77 -7.43
N PRO A 270 11.43 1.52 -6.11
CA PRO A 270 12.55 1.70 -5.20
C PRO A 270 13.75 0.80 -5.56
N PHE A 271 13.53 -0.38 -6.14
CA PHE A 271 14.63 -1.26 -6.57
C PHE A 271 15.46 -0.72 -7.76
N PHE A 272 15.00 0.34 -8.43
CA PHE A 272 15.80 1.11 -9.39
C PHE A 272 16.36 2.42 -8.82
N ALA A 273 16.14 2.69 -7.53
CA ALA A 273 16.75 3.84 -6.86
C ALA A 273 18.26 3.60 -6.62
N PRO A 274 19.06 4.66 -6.50
CA PRO A 274 20.50 4.54 -6.43
C PRO A 274 20.92 3.98 -5.07
N VAL A 275 21.88 3.04 -5.09
CA VAL A 275 22.44 2.45 -3.88
C VAL A 275 23.93 2.81 -3.82
N PRO A 276 24.38 3.54 -2.79
CA PRO A 276 25.78 3.87 -2.64
C PRO A 276 26.54 2.62 -2.20
N TRP A 277 27.54 2.21 -2.99
CA TRP A 277 28.36 1.03 -2.68
C TRP A 277 29.02 1.13 -1.30
N GLU A 278 29.30 2.35 -0.81
CA GLU A 278 29.86 2.59 0.52
C GLU A 278 28.95 2.10 1.63
N ALA A 279 27.63 2.22 1.48
CA ALA A 279 26.69 1.75 2.49
C ALA A 279 26.70 0.22 2.57
N ASP A 280 26.72 -0.45 1.42
CA ASP A 280 26.80 -1.91 1.36
C ASP A 280 28.13 -2.42 1.97
N ALA A 281 29.25 -1.75 1.67
CA ALA A 281 30.55 -2.04 2.26
C ALA A 281 30.61 -1.76 3.78
N PHE A 282 29.96 -0.69 4.24
CA PHE A 282 29.87 -0.33 5.65
C PHE A 282 29.03 -1.33 6.45
N TYR A 283 27.91 -1.80 5.91
CA TYR A 283 27.07 -2.81 6.58
C TYR A 283 27.63 -4.23 6.49
N ALA A 284 28.54 -4.50 5.56
CA ALA A 284 29.27 -5.76 5.50
C ALA A 284 30.43 -5.87 6.51
N GLN A 285 30.65 -4.84 7.35
CA GLN A 285 31.69 -4.91 8.38
C GLN A 285 31.32 -5.91 9.50
N PRO A 286 32.31 -6.58 10.13
CA PRO A 286 32.05 -7.58 11.17
C PRO A 286 31.24 -7.04 12.36
N GLY A 287 30.25 -7.80 12.81
CA GLY A 287 29.36 -7.52 13.95
C GLY A 287 28.16 -6.63 13.61
N MET A 288 28.06 -6.11 12.38
CA MET A 288 26.98 -5.21 11.97
C MET A 288 25.66 -5.96 11.75
N ALA A 289 25.69 -7.04 10.97
CA ALA A 289 24.49 -7.75 10.56
C ALA A 289 23.81 -8.45 11.75
N GLU A 290 24.59 -9.00 12.68
CA GLU A 290 24.10 -9.60 13.93
C GLU A 290 23.20 -8.64 14.75
N LYS A 291 23.44 -7.33 14.63
CA LYS A 291 22.72 -6.27 15.37
C LYS A 291 21.72 -5.50 14.52
N ASN A 292 21.36 -6.04 13.36
CA ASN A 292 20.47 -5.38 12.39
C ASN A 292 21.00 -4.01 11.91
N LEU A 293 22.32 -3.78 11.94
CA LEU A 293 22.94 -2.65 11.25
C LEU A 293 23.08 -3.04 9.78
N THR A 294 22.01 -2.85 9.02
CA THR A 294 21.90 -3.20 7.60
C THR A 294 21.11 -2.13 6.86
N LEU A 295 21.19 -2.10 5.51
CA LEU A 295 20.31 -1.27 4.67
C LEU A 295 18.82 -1.54 4.92
N ASN A 296 18.49 -2.73 5.41
CA ASN A 296 17.13 -3.14 5.66
C ASN A 296 16.49 -2.54 6.93
N THR A 297 17.30 -1.98 7.81
CA THR A 297 16.88 -1.37 9.08
C THR A 297 17.24 0.11 9.10
N TRP A 298 18.39 0.44 8.50
CA TRP A 298 18.96 1.77 8.43
C TRP A 298 19.23 2.13 6.97
N PRO A 299 18.17 2.39 6.19
CA PRO A 299 18.31 2.78 4.79
C PRO A 299 18.99 4.15 4.64
N VAL A 300 19.74 4.34 3.55
CA VAL A 300 20.37 5.62 3.19
C VAL A 300 20.20 5.89 1.70
N GLY A 301 19.63 7.05 1.37
CA GLY A 301 19.39 7.48 -0.01
C GLY A 301 19.49 9.01 -0.13
N THR A 302 18.98 9.54 -1.24
CA THR A 302 19.01 10.98 -1.56
C THR A 302 17.68 11.68 -1.28
N GLY A 303 16.68 10.94 -0.81
CA GLY A 303 15.30 11.39 -0.67
C GLY A 303 15.06 12.48 0.36
N PRO A 304 13.82 13.00 0.42
CA PRO A 304 13.42 14.09 1.31
C PRO A 304 13.58 13.79 2.81
N TYR A 305 13.64 12.51 3.20
CA TYR A 305 13.73 12.11 4.59
C TYR A 305 14.79 11.02 4.83
N MET A 306 15.23 10.89 6.08
CA MET A 306 16.17 9.89 6.55
C MET A 306 15.62 9.17 7.79
N MET A 307 15.89 7.86 7.91
CA MET A 307 15.51 7.07 9.08
C MET A 307 16.41 7.43 10.28
N THR A 308 15.79 7.83 11.40
CA THR A 308 16.52 8.25 12.62
C THR A 308 16.18 7.42 13.85
N VAL A 309 15.02 6.76 13.85
CA VAL A 309 14.65 5.76 14.86
C VAL A 309 14.02 4.59 14.16
N TYR A 310 14.56 3.39 14.39
CA TYR A 310 13.93 2.13 14.04
C TYR A 310 13.83 1.27 15.29
N GLU A 311 12.63 1.17 15.85
CA GLU A 311 12.28 0.28 16.95
C GLU A 311 11.30 -0.77 16.41
N GLU A 312 11.80 -1.99 16.20
CA GLU A 312 11.04 -3.07 15.57
C GLU A 312 9.71 -3.33 16.31
N ASN A 313 8.63 -3.41 15.53
CA ASN A 313 7.24 -3.59 15.96
C ASN A 313 6.78 -2.59 17.03
N ARG A 314 7.34 -1.38 17.01
CA ARG A 314 7.01 -0.35 18.00
C ARG A 314 6.94 1.04 17.42
N ARG A 315 8.03 1.53 16.83
CA ARG A 315 8.17 2.95 16.45
C ARG A 315 9.17 3.17 15.33
N HIS A 316 8.80 3.98 14.35
CA HIS A 316 9.70 4.44 13.29
C HIS A 316 9.64 5.95 13.16
N VAL A 317 10.80 6.57 12.91
CA VAL A 317 10.89 8.02 12.77
C VAL A 317 11.73 8.39 11.57
N LEU A 318 11.11 9.15 10.68
CA LEU A 318 11.77 9.84 9.59
C LEU A 318 11.98 11.31 9.98
N GLN A 319 13.16 11.84 9.67
CA GLN A 319 13.46 13.28 9.78
C GLN A 319 13.85 13.81 8.41
N ARG A 320 13.56 15.09 8.16
CA ARG A 320 13.96 15.78 6.93
C ARG A 320 15.45 15.55 6.68
N ASN A 321 15.78 15.13 5.47
CA ASN A 321 17.16 15.04 5.02
C ASN A 321 17.70 16.46 4.81
N PRO A 322 18.72 16.91 5.57
CA PRO A 322 19.25 18.27 5.45
C PRO A 322 19.92 18.53 4.09
N ASN A 323 20.30 17.47 3.37
CA ASN A 323 20.92 17.55 2.06
C ASN A 323 19.90 17.48 0.90
N PHE A 324 18.62 17.33 1.19
CA PHE A 324 17.60 17.32 0.15
C PHE A 324 17.50 18.72 -0.47
N ARG A 325 17.68 18.78 -1.78
CA ARG A 325 17.72 20.02 -2.60
C ARG A 325 16.46 20.88 -2.53
N GLY A 326 15.36 20.32 -2.04
CA GLY A 326 14.03 20.91 -2.12
C GLY A 326 13.44 20.78 -3.53
N GLU A 327 12.12 20.65 -3.61
CA GLU A 327 11.41 20.61 -4.89
C GLU A 327 10.17 21.51 -4.85
N PRO A 328 9.85 22.24 -5.93
CA PRO A 328 8.66 23.07 -5.96
C PRO A 328 7.41 22.20 -5.99
N TYR A 329 6.44 22.54 -5.14
CA TYR A 329 5.12 21.92 -5.18
C TYR A 329 4.44 22.16 -6.55
N PRO A 330 3.75 21.16 -7.13
CA PRO A 330 3.19 21.25 -8.47
C PRO A 330 2.16 22.38 -8.62
N CYS A 331 2.20 23.04 -9.78
CA CYS A 331 1.27 24.12 -10.14
C CYS A 331 0.18 23.67 -11.13
N GLU A 332 0.30 22.45 -11.65
CA GLU A 332 -0.65 21.84 -12.58
C GLU A 332 -1.41 20.69 -11.90
N GLY A 333 -2.68 20.55 -12.26
CA GLY A 333 -3.60 19.52 -11.74
C GLY A 333 -4.94 19.59 -12.47
N GLU A 334 -5.87 18.73 -12.07
CA GLU A 334 -7.23 18.71 -12.65
C GLU A 334 -8.03 19.95 -12.20
N PRO A 335 -9.09 20.35 -12.92
CA PRO A 335 -9.96 21.45 -12.51
C PRO A 335 -10.49 21.31 -11.07
N GLU A 336 -10.83 20.10 -10.65
CA GLU A 336 -11.30 19.77 -9.29
C GLU A 336 -10.21 19.97 -8.24
N ASP A 337 -8.93 19.80 -8.59
CA ASP A 337 -7.81 20.00 -7.66
C ASP A 337 -7.68 21.48 -7.27
N ARG A 338 -7.88 22.38 -8.24
CA ARG A 338 -7.92 23.83 -7.99
C ARG A 338 -9.07 24.20 -7.06
N ALA A 339 -10.26 23.67 -7.32
CA ALA A 339 -11.44 23.91 -6.47
C ALA A 339 -11.25 23.35 -5.05
N ALA A 340 -10.49 22.27 -4.89
CA ALA A 340 -10.16 21.68 -3.59
C ALA A 340 -9.00 22.37 -2.85
N GLY A 341 -8.41 23.44 -3.40
CA GLY A 341 -7.27 24.16 -2.82
C GLY A 341 -5.94 23.40 -2.90
N LEU A 342 -5.85 22.33 -3.70
CA LEU A 342 -4.63 21.53 -3.83
C LEU A 342 -3.53 22.22 -4.64
N LEU A 343 -3.77 23.42 -5.18
CA LEU A 343 -2.78 24.24 -5.89
C LEU A 343 -2.35 25.48 -5.09
N ASP A 344 -2.84 25.68 -3.87
CA ASP A 344 -2.58 26.87 -3.05
C ASP A 344 -1.11 27.00 -2.63
N ASP A 345 -0.38 25.88 -2.62
CA ASP A 345 1.04 25.81 -2.30
C ASP A 345 1.96 25.74 -3.53
N CYS A 346 1.42 25.94 -4.75
CA CYS A 346 2.17 25.96 -6.02
C CYS A 346 3.50 26.74 -5.88
N GLY A 347 4.59 26.10 -6.29
CA GLY A 347 5.94 26.67 -6.31
C GLY A 347 6.65 26.75 -4.95
N LYS A 348 5.98 26.46 -3.83
CA LYS A 348 6.64 26.43 -2.52
C LYS A 348 7.58 25.22 -2.42
N SER A 349 8.69 25.38 -1.73
CA SER A 349 9.69 24.33 -1.58
C SER A 349 9.23 23.24 -0.62
N MET A 350 9.28 21.99 -1.08
CA MET A 350 8.98 20.77 -0.35
C MET A 350 10.25 20.06 0.17
N PRO A 351 10.16 19.13 1.15
CA PRO A 351 8.96 18.77 1.92
C PRO A 351 8.51 19.91 2.85
N PHE A 352 7.23 19.93 3.24
CA PHE A 352 6.76 20.89 4.25
C PHE A 352 6.90 20.36 5.68
N ILE A 353 6.81 19.05 5.88
CA ILE A 353 6.90 18.40 7.19
C ILE A 353 8.37 18.14 7.54
N ASP A 354 8.74 18.36 8.81
CA ASP A 354 10.12 18.17 9.28
C ASP A 354 10.39 16.78 9.84
N ARG A 355 9.36 16.14 10.37
CA ARG A 355 9.45 14.85 11.04
C ARG A 355 8.19 14.04 10.82
N ILE A 356 8.34 12.74 10.61
CA ILE A 356 7.22 11.81 10.52
C ILE A 356 7.45 10.72 11.56
N GLU A 357 6.43 10.45 12.38
CA GLU A 357 6.49 9.47 13.44
C GLU A 357 5.37 8.45 13.28
N TYR A 358 5.80 7.19 13.17
CA TYR A 358 4.95 6.02 13.07
C TYR A 358 4.99 5.24 14.38
N THR A 359 3.82 4.93 14.94
CA THR A 359 3.68 4.08 16.13
C THR A 359 2.76 2.90 15.82
N ILE A 360 3.06 1.73 16.37
CA ILE A 360 2.25 0.54 16.14
C ILE A 360 0.86 0.67 16.78
N GLU A 361 -0.20 0.40 16.03
CA GLU A 361 -1.58 0.32 16.52
C GLU A 361 -2.30 -0.89 15.91
N LYS A 362 -2.22 -2.05 16.57
CA LYS A 362 -2.78 -3.29 16.01
C LYS A 362 -4.30 -3.34 15.96
N GLU A 363 -4.95 -2.61 16.87
CA GLU A 363 -6.39 -2.69 17.08
C GLU A 363 -7.11 -1.53 16.38
N LYS A 364 -8.09 -1.86 15.53
CA LYS A 364 -8.84 -0.87 14.74
C LYS A 364 -9.58 0.17 15.61
N ILE A 365 -10.21 -0.27 16.71
CA ILE A 365 -11.02 0.61 17.57
C ILE A 365 -10.15 1.67 18.26
N PRO A 366 -9.05 1.32 18.95
CA PRO A 366 -8.09 2.29 19.47
C PRO A 366 -7.50 3.24 18.41
N LEU A 367 -7.13 2.73 17.23
CA LEU A 367 -6.62 3.57 16.14
C LEU A 367 -7.64 4.64 15.74
N LYS A 368 -8.89 4.24 15.51
CA LYS A 368 -9.99 5.13 15.17
C LYS A 368 -10.23 6.16 16.27
N ALA A 369 -10.26 5.74 17.54
CA ALA A 369 -10.45 6.64 18.66
C ALA A 369 -9.33 7.70 18.75
N LYS A 370 -8.07 7.27 18.65
CA LYS A 370 -6.90 8.16 18.68
C LYS A 370 -6.87 9.12 17.49
N PHE A 371 -7.20 8.66 16.30
CA PHE A 371 -7.37 9.52 15.12
C PHE A 371 -8.44 10.57 15.39
N LEU A 372 -9.64 10.18 15.81
CA LEU A 372 -10.73 11.13 16.06
C LEU A 372 -10.38 12.12 17.18
N GLN A 373 -9.62 11.71 18.20
CA GLN A 373 -9.09 12.57 19.26
C GLN A 373 -7.99 13.54 18.77
N GLY A 374 -7.51 13.39 17.54
CA GLY A 374 -6.46 14.21 16.93
C GLY A 374 -5.04 13.76 17.26
N PHE A 375 -4.86 12.61 17.92
CA PHE A 375 -3.53 12.07 18.22
C PHE A 375 -2.84 11.45 17.00
N TYR A 376 -3.58 11.18 15.92
CA TYR A 376 -3.01 10.90 14.60
C TYR A 376 -3.54 11.92 13.60
N ASP A 377 -2.64 12.46 12.78
CA ASP A 377 -3.00 13.38 11.68
C ASP A 377 -3.69 12.63 10.54
N VAL A 378 -3.31 11.37 10.37
CA VAL A 378 -3.80 10.40 9.41
C VAL A 378 -3.71 9.00 10.03
N PRO A 379 -4.72 8.11 9.91
CA PRO A 379 -4.66 6.78 10.54
C PRO A 379 -3.49 5.94 10.02
N GLU A 380 -3.36 5.82 8.70
CA GLU A 380 -2.26 5.17 8.00
C GLU A 380 -1.94 5.92 6.71
N THR A 381 -0.68 5.88 6.27
CA THR A 381 -0.21 6.71 5.14
C THR A 381 -0.19 6.00 3.79
N TYR A 382 -0.42 4.69 3.77
CA TYR A 382 -0.36 3.82 2.58
C TYR A 382 -1.63 2.99 2.37
N ARG A 383 -2.58 3.08 3.32
CA ARG A 383 -3.87 2.37 3.31
C ARG A 383 -5.01 3.38 3.31
N PHE A 384 -5.83 3.32 2.26
CA PHE A 384 -6.93 4.27 2.03
C PHE A 384 -8.31 3.60 2.22
N GLU A 385 -8.37 2.43 2.84
CA GLU A 385 -9.64 1.83 3.25
C GLU A 385 -10.30 2.60 4.42
N TYR A 386 -9.52 3.20 5.32
CA TYR A 386 -10.08 3.89 6.50
C TYR A 386 -10.95 5.09 6.16
N GLY A 387 -10.65 5.83 5.09
CA GLY A 387 -11.52 6.93 4.67
C GLY A 387 -12.88 6.43 4.16
N ILE A 388 -12.91 5.23 3.57
CA ILE A 388 -14.14 4.56 3.17
C ILE A 388 -14.93 4.13 4.41
N GLU A 389 -14.26 3.46 5.38
CA GLU A 389 -14.88 3.05 6.65
C GLU A 389 -15.49 4.26 7.39
N TYR A 390 -14.76 5.36 7.50
CA TYR A 390 -15.26 6.60 8.12
C TYR A 390 -16.42 7.23 7.35
N ALA A 391 -16.37 7.23 6.02
CA ALA A 391 -17.48 7.74 5.21
C ALA A 391 -18.76 6.92 5.43
N ILE A 392 -18.62 5.60 5.64
CA ILE A 392 -19.72 4.70 5.99
C ILE A 392 -20.29 5.06 7.36
N ASP A 393 -19.44 5.20 8.39
CA ASP A 393 -19.89 5.55 9.74
C ASP A 393 -20.70 6.85 9.79
N ALA A 394 -20.19 7.89 9.14
CA ALA A 394 -20.84 9.20 9.09
C ALA A 394 -22.22 9.13 8.42
N ARG A 395 -22.33 8.33 7.37
CA ARG A 395 -23.58 8.15 6.63
C ARG A 395 -24.60 7.32 7.40
N ASP A 396 -24.16 6.33 8.16
CA ASP A 396 -25.04 5.41 8.88
C ASP A 396 -25.40 5.93 10.28
N SER A 397 -24.70 6.94 10.79
CA SER A 397 -25.02 7.65 12.04
C SER A 397 -25.03 9.18 11.86
N PRO A 398 -26.19 9.86 11.97
CA PRO A 398 -26.26 11.33 11.95
C PRO A 398 -25.39 12.02 13.00
N GLU A 399 -25.19 11.37 14.15
CA GLU A 399 -24.31 11.87 15.21
C GLU A 399 -22.85 11.89 14.75
N ILE A 400 -22.38 10.82 14.10
CA ILE A 400 -21.01 10.74 13.58
C ILE A 400 -20.82 11.72 12.42
N ALA A 401 -21.78 11.84 11.50
CA ALA A 401 -21.74 12.85 10.44
C ALA A 401 -21.59 14.27 11.01
N ARG A 402 -22.40 14.62 12.02
CA ARG A 402 -22.31 15.92 12.68
C ARG A 402 -20.93 16.11 13.33
N MET A 403 -20.45 15.12 14.07
CA MET A 403 -19.12 15.17 14.70
C MET A 403 -18.01 15.37 13.66
N PHE A 404 -18.05 14.66 12.53
CA PHE A 404 -17.04 14.80 11.47
C PHE A 404 -17.08 16.18 10.83
N ALA A 405 -18.28 16.71 10.57
CA ALA A 405 -18.45 18.06 10.04
C ALA A 405 -17.92 19.11 11.03
N GLU A 406 -18.27 19.02 12.32
CA GLU A 406 -17.78 19.92 13.38
C GLU A 406 -16.26 19.86 13.55
N ARG A 407 -15.67 18.67 13.42
CA ARG A 407 -14.21 18.45 13.50
C ARG A 407 -13.47 18.74 12.20
N GLY A 408 -14.19 18.99 11.10
CA GLY A 408 -13.60 19.23 9.78
C GLY A 408 -12.84 18.02 9.22
N ILE A 409 -13.31 16.80 9.49
CA ILE A 409 -12.72 15.57 8.93
C ILE A 409 -12.92 15.58 7.41
N LYS A 410 -11.82 15.45 6.66
CA LYS A 410 -11.80 15.37 5.20
C LYS A 410 -11.66 13.91 4.77
N LEU A 411 -12.58 13.48 3.90
CA LEU A 411 -12.61 12.12 3.34
C LEU A 411 -12.55 12.14 1.80
N PRO A 412 -11.48 12.71 1.20
CA PRO A 412 -11.38 12.80 -0.26
C PRO A 412 -11.33 11.40 -0.86
N LYS A 413 -12.11 11.20 -1.94
CA LYS A 413 -12.19 9.94 -2.68
C LYS A 413 -11.33 10.02 -3.94
N THR A 414 -10.76 8.89 -4.34
CA THR A 414 -10.09 8.69 -5.62
C THR A 414 -10.45 7.32 -6.18
N ILE A 415 -10.15 7.12 -7.47
CA ILE A 415 -10.27 5.80 -8.09
C ILE A 415 -9.10 4.95 -7.60
N ASP A 416 -9.41 3.76 -7.08
CA ASP A 416 -8.41 2.73 -6.90
C ASP A 416 -8.17 2.07 -8.27
N ILE A 417 -6.91 2.03 -8.71
CA ILE A 417 -6.55 1.31 -9.94
C ILE A 417 -6.41 -0.16 -9.58
N SER A 418 -7.56 -0.76 -9.32
CA SER A 418 -7.72 -2.17 -9.03
C SER A 418 -9.04 -2.67 -9.61
N ASN A 419 -9.16 -3.99 -9.72
CA ASN A 419 -10.41 -4.64 -10.08
C ASN A 419 -10.60 -5.90 -9.24
N TRP A 420 -11.84 -6.16 -8.84
CA TRP A 420 -12.29 -7.40 -8.24
C TRP A 420 -13.24 -8.08 -9.20
N TYR A 421 -13.10 -9.39 -9.39
CA TYR A 421 -13.85 -10.15 -10.38
C TYR A 421 -14.14 -11.58 -9.91
N LEU A 422 -15.13 -12.20 -10.56
CA LEU A 422 -15.40 -13.63 -10.44
C LEU A 422 -14.84 -14.34 -11.68
N GLY A 423 -13.80 -15.16 -11.51
CA GLY A 423 -13.14 -15.87 -12.60
C GLY A 423 -13.74 -17.26 -12.86
N PHE A 424 -13.79 -17.65 -14.14
CA PHE A 424 -14.13 -18.99 -14.59
C PHE A 424 -12.87 -19.67 -15.12
N ASN A 425 -12.46 -20.79 -14.53
CA ASN A 425 -11.24 -21.47 -14.96
C ASN A 425 -11.41 -22.13 -16.33
N TRP A 426 -10.59 -21.74 -17.30
CA TRP A 426 -10.60 -22.21 -18.67
C TRP A 426 -10.31 -23.70 -18.82
N LEU A 427 -9.61 -24.29 -17.85
CA LEU A 427 -9.30 -25.72 -17.81
C LEU A 427 -10.46 -26.57 -17.28
N ASP A 428 -11.50 -25.96 -16.71
CA ASP A 428 -12.67 -26.69 -16.22
C ASP A 428 -13.57 -27.17 -17.39
N PRO A 429 -14.07 -28.41 -17.36
CA PRO A 429 -14.88 -28.95 -18.46
C PRO A 429 -16.26 -28.29 -18.62
N VAL A 430 -16.79 -27.65 -17.58
CA VAL A 430 -18.15 -27.08 -17.57
C VAL A 430 -18.11 -25.57 -17.78
N VAL A 431 -17.29 -24.85 -17.01
CA VAL A 431 -17.20 -23.38 -17.09
C VAL A 431 -16.05 -22.90 -17.98
N GLY A 432 -15.11 -23.77 -18.37
CA GLY A 432 -13.94 -23.41 -19.17
C GLY A 432 -14.15 -23.42 -20.68
N LYS A 433 -13.07 -23.58 -21.45
CA LYS A 433 -13.07 -23.45 -22.93
C LYS A 433 -14.12 -24.34 -23.60
N GLY A 434 -14.18 -25.61 -23.22
CA GLY A 434 -14.84 -26.66 -23.99
C GLY A 434 -13.88 -27.28 -25.03
N ASP A 435 -13.90 -28.60 -25.12
CA ASP A 435 -13.01 -29.41 -25.98
C ASP A 435 -13.49 -29.55 -27.44
N THR A 436 -14.71 -29.12 -27.73
CA THR A 436 -15.35 -29.16 -29.06
C THR A 436 -16.01 -27.82 -29.38
N PRO A 437 -16.19 -27.44 -30.67
CA PRO A 437 -16.86 -26.19 -31.04
C PRO A 437 -18.25 -26.04 -30.42
N GLU A 438 -19.02 -27.13 -30.35
CA GLU A 438 -20.36 -27.14 -29.76
C GLU A 438 -20.28 -26.88 -28.24
N ARG A 439 -19.34 -27.52 -27.54
CA ARG A 439 -19.13 -27.25 -26.11
C ARG A 439 -18.56 -25.87 -25.86
N GLN A 440 -17.75 -25.31 -26.75
CA GLN A 440 -17.28 -23.92 -26.64
C GLN A 440 -18.45 -22.94 -26.64
N VAL A 441 -19.38 -23.09 -27.58
CA VAL A 441 -20.60 -22.27 -27.61
C VAL A 441 -21.43 -22.48 -26.34
N ARG A 442 -21.61 -23.73 -25.93
CA ARG A 442 -22.39 -24.09 -24.73
C ARG A 442 -21.82 -23.49 -23.44
N ASN A 443 -20.53 -23.69 -23.20
CA ASN A 443 -19.84 -23.21 -22.00
C ASN A 443 -19.77 -21.68 -21.98
N ARG A 444 -19.58 -21.03 -23.14
CA ARG A 444 -19.68 -19.57 -23.26
C ARG A 444 -21.06 -19.06 -22.85
N LYS A 445 -22.14 -19.65 -23.38
CA LYS A 445 -23.51 -19.25 -23.01
C LYS A 445 -23.78 -19.46 -21.51
N LEU A 446 -23.24 -20.52 -20.91
CA LEU A 446 -23.29 -20.71 -19.46
C LEU A 446 -22.62 -19.54 -18.72
N ARG A 447 -21.37 -19.17 -19.06
CA ARG A 447 -20.67 -18.04 -18.42
C ARG A 447 -21.39 -16.71 -18.60
N GLN A 448 -21.97 -16.46 -19.78
CA GLN A 448 -22.77 -15.26 -20.05
C GLN A 448 -24.05 -15.23 -19.21
N ALA A 449 -24.77 -16.36 -19.12
CA ALA A 449 -25.96 -16.48 -18.28
C ALA A 449 -25.64 -16.21 -16.80
N LEU A 450 -24.57 -16.84 -16.28
CA LEU A 450 -24.09 -16.61 -14.92
C LEU A 450 -23.73 -15.13 -14.70
N SER A 451 -23.02 -14.51 -15.65
CA SER A 451 -22.61 -13.11 -15.55
C SER A 451 -23.79 -12.12 -15.56
N ILE A 452 -24.88 -12.41 -16.28
CA ILE A 452 -26.12 -11.61 -16.22
C ILE A 452 -26.83 -11.81 -14.87
N ALA A 453 -26.81 -13.02 -14.31
CA ALA A 453 -27.50 -13.31 -13.06
C ALA A 453 -26.83 -12.67 -11.83
N ILE A 454 -25.51 -12.44 -11.88
CA ILE A 454 -24.75 -11.81 -10.80
C ILE A 454 -24.97 -10.29 -10.81
N ASP A 455 -25.64 -9.80 -9.76
CA ASP A 455 -26.00 -8.38 -9.64
C ASP A 455 -24.87 -7.56 -8.97
N TRP A 456 -23.84 -7.17 -9.72
CA TRP A 456 -22.72 -6.39 -9.16
C TRP A 456 -23.13 -5.01 -8.62
N GLU A 457 -24.15 -4.38 -9.20
CA GLU A 457 -24.75 -3.16 -8.65
C GLU A 457 -25.32 -3.36 -7.24
N GLU A 458 -26.04 -4.46 -7.02
CA GLU A 458 -26.52 -4.88 -5.71
C GLU A 458 -25.35 -5.26 -4.79
N TYR A 459 -24.37 -6.02 -5.29
CA TYR A 459 -23.17 -6.39 -4.52
C TYR A 459 -22.46 -5.15 -3.97
N VAL A 460 -22.18 -4.19 -4.85
CA VAL A 460 -21.50 -2.94 -4.47
C VAL A 460 -22.38 -2.13 -3.52
N LYS A 461 -23.70 -2.20 -3.65
CA LYS A 461 -24.62 -1.49 -2.73
C LYS A 461 -24.69 -2.14 -1.34
N ILE A 462 -24.59 -3.47 -1.24
CA ILE A 462 -24.80 -4.25 0.00
C ILE A 462 -23.51 -4.49 0.77
N PHE A 463 -22.43 -4.88 0.11
CA PHE A 463 -21.18 -5.27 0.77
C PHE A 463 -20.14 -4.15 0.72
N GLU A 464 -20.08 -3.46 -0.42
CA GLU A 464 -19.21 -2.29 -0.61
C GLU A 464 -19.98 -0.99 -0.34
N THR A 465 -20.76 -1.02 0.73
CA THR A 465 -21.97 -0.19 0.87
C THR A 465 -21.79 1.27 0.44
N LYS A 466 -22.59 1.65 -0.56
CA LYS A 466 -22.92 3.02 -1.05
C LYS A 466 -21.72 3.85 -1.58
N ALA A 467 -21.17 3.36 -2.70
CA ALA A 467 -20.17 4.00 -3.56
C ALA A 467 -18.72 3.93 -3.03
N SER A 468 -18.28 2.74 -2.60
CA SER A 468 -16.86 2.35 -2.56
C SER A 468 -16.43 1.54 -3.79
N GLY A 469 -17.17 1.63 -4.89
CA GLY A 469 -16.76 1.17 -6.21
C GLY A 469 -17.79 1.40 -7.30
N VAL A 470 -17.48 0.95 -8.51
CA VAL A 470 -18.37 0.92 -9.68
C VAL A 470 -18.33 -0.46 -10.34
N PRO A 471 -19.48 -0.98 -10.84
CA PRO A 471 -19.46 -2.22 -11.62
C PRO A 471 -18.50 -2.10 -12.81
N ALA A 472 -17.67 -3.11 -12.99
CA ALA A 472 -16.66 -3.13 -14.02
C ALA A 472 -17.26 -3.63 -15.34
N MET A 473 -16.94 -2.94 -16.43
CA MET A 473 -17.37 -3.31 -17.79
C MET A 473 -16.30 -4.08 -18.56
N SER A 474 -15.08 -4.11 -18.04
CA SER A 474 -13.91 -4.77 -18.61
C SER A 474 -12.86 -5.00 -17.51
N PRO A 475 -11.76 -5.74 -17.79
CA PRO A 475 -10.63 -5.85 -16.86
C PRO A 475 -9.92 -4.52 -16.57
N VAL A 476 -9.94 -3.57 -17.51
CA VAL A 476 -9.24 -2.30 -17.38
C VAL A 476 -10.07 -1.36 -16.50
N PRO A 477 -9.57 -0.88 -15.35
CA PRO A 477 -10.29 0.03 -14.46
C PRO A 477 -10.27 1.50 -14.97
N PRO A 478 -11.18 2.35 -14.47
CA PRO A 478 -11.09 3.80 -14.70
C PRO A 478 -9.74 4.38 -14.25
N GLY A 479 -9.26 5.42 -14.94
CA GLY A 479 -7.99 6.09 -14.62
C GLY A 479 -6.75 5.48 -15.29
N VAL A 480 -6.90 4.41 -16.07
CA VAL A 480 -5.86 3.78 -16.89
C VAL A 480 -6.12 4.04 -18.37
N PHE A 481 -5.07 4.34 -19.14
CA PHE A 481 -5.20 4.46 -20.60
C PHE A 481 -5.74 3.15 -21.19
N GLY A 482 -6.70 3.22 -22.10
CA GLY A 482 -7.40 2.02 -22.60
C GLY A 482 -8.82 1.88 -22.06
N TRP A 483 -9.11 2.44 -20.89
CA TRP A 483 -10.46 2.42 -20.34
C TRP A 483 -11.42 3.28 -21.19
N ARG A 484 -12.60 2.73 -21.47
CA ARG A 484 -13.68 3.43 -22.19
C ARG A 484 -14.82 3.76 -21.23
N GLY A 485 -15.04 5.06 -21.04
CA GLY A 485 -16.25 5.58 -20.43
C GLY A 485 -17.41 5.67 -21.42
N GLY A 486 -18.63 5.79 -20.89
CA GLY A 486 -19.84 5.97 -21.71
C GLY A 486 -20.28 4.72 -22.49
N PRO A 487 -21.19 4.87 -23.47
CA PRO A 487 -21.84 3.76 -24.17
C PRO A 487 -20.92 2.75 -24.87
N GLU A 488 -19.77 3.23 -25.37
CA GLU A 488 -18.78 2.43 -26.11
C GLU A 488 -18.10 1.38 -25.22
N GLY A 489 -17.93 1.69 -23.93
CA GLY A 489 -17.26 0.79 -22.96
C GLY A 489 -18.19 -0.20 -22.28
N ILE A 490 -19.51 -0.08 -22.45
CA ILE A 490 -20.49 -0.93 -21.75
C ILE A 490 -20.40 -2.38 -22.26
N ASN A 491 -20.36 -3.33 -21.32
CA ASN A 491 -20.44 -4.75 -21.64
C ASN A 491 -21.84 -5.13 -22.13
N ARG A 492 -22.02 -5.19 -23.46
CA ARG A 492 -23.31 -5.48 -24.10
C ARG A 492 -23.82 -6.91 -23.90
N VAL A 493 -22.99 -7.82 -23.40
CA VAL A 493 -23.41 -9.18 -23.02
C VAL A 493 -24.25 -9.14 -21.76
N VAL A 494 -23.88 -8.30 -20.78
CA VAL A 494 -24.56 -8.21 -19.47
C VAL A 494 -25.58 -7.07 -19.43
N TYR A 495 -25.35 -6.00 -20.18
CA TYR A 495 -26.11 -4.76 -20.12
C TYR A 495 -26.71 -4.38 -21.47
N ASP A 496 -27.88 -3.76 -21.44
CA ASP A 496 -28.40 -2.92 -22.52
C ASP A 496 -27.99 -1.46 -22.28
N VAL A 497 -27.96 -0.67 -23.36
CA VAL A 497 -27.67 0.77 -23.27
C VAL A 497 -28.98 1.54 -23.41
N VAL A 498 -29.41 2.20 -22.35
CA VAL A 498 -30.62 3.04 -22.31
C VAL A 498 -30.23 4.44 -21.84
N ASP A 499 -30.55 5.46 -22.63
CA ASP A 499 -30.18 6.86 -22.36
C ASP A 499 -28.67 7.06 -22.08
N GLY A 500 -27.84 6.30 -22.80
CA GLY A 500 -26.39 6.32 -22.65
C GLY A 500 -25.84 5.67 -21.38
N LYS A 501 -26.68 4.98 -20.58
CA LYS A 501 -26.31 4.31 -19.33
C LYS A 501 -26.49 2.80 -19.43
N PRO A 502 -25.69 2.01 -18.68
CA PRO A 502 -25.86 0.58 -18.61
C PRO A 502 -27.11 0.22 -17.80
N VAL A 503 -27.99 -0.60 -18.37
CA VAL A 503 -29.13 -1.22 -17.69
C VAL A 503 -28.97 -2.73 -17.80
N ARG A 504 -28.87 -3.43 -16.67
CA ARG A 504 -28.64 -4.88 -16.70
C ARG A 504 -29.78 -5.60 -17.43
N LYS A 505 -29.42 -6.57 -18.26
CA LYS A 505 -30.39 -7.43 -18.92
C LYS A 505 -31.26 -8.17 -17.89
N PRO A 506 -32.56 -8.38 -18.17
CA PRO A 506 -33.44 -9.09 -17.25
C PRO A 506 -33.02 -10.55 -17.11
N ILE A 507 -33.33 -11.14 -15.95
CA ILE A 507 -32.98 -12.55 -15.62
C ILE A 507 -33.50 -13.57 -16.64
N GLU A 508 -34.58 -13.25 -17.35
CA GLU A 508 -35.13 -14.12 -18.40
C GLU A 508 -34.16 -14.31 -19.59
N VAL A 509 -33.32 -13.31 -19.90
CA VAL A 509 -32.26 -13.45 -20.90
C VAL A 509 -31.21 -14.47 -20.42
N ALA A 510 -30.85 -14.41 -19.13
CA ALA A 510 -29.92 -15.37 -18.53
C ALA A 510 -30.49 -16.79 -18.53
N LYS A 511 -31.77 -16.98 -18.18
CA LYS A 511 -32.45 -18.28 -18.24
C LYS A 511 -32.48 -18.85 -19.65
N LYS A 512 -32.74 -18.01 -20.66
CA LYS A 512 -32.69 -18.43 -22.07
C LYS A 512 -31.29 -18.89 -22.47
N LEU A 513 -30.25 -18.12 -22.15
CA LEU A 513 -28.86 -18.50 -22.41
C LEU A 513 -28.46 -19.79 -21.68
N LEU A 514 -28.94 -19.98 -20.46
CA LEU A 514 -28.71 -21.18 -19.67
C LEU A 514 -29.38 -22.42 -20.31
N ALA A 515 -30.61 -22.29 -20.80
CA ALA A 515 -31.29 -23.36 -21.54
C ALA A 515 -30.55 -23.69 -22.84
N GLU A 516 -30.09 -22.68 -23.59
CA GLU A 516 -29.25 -22.85 -24.78
C GLU A 516 -27.86 -23.43 -24.46
N ALA A 517 -27.39 -23.27 -23.21
CA ALA A 517 -26.21 -23.95 -22.68
C ALA A 517 -26.49 -25.40 -22.26
N GLY A 518 -27.70 -25.92 -22.49
CA GLY A 518 -28.09 -27.29 -22.15
C GLY A 518 -28.46 -27.47 -20.67
N TYR A 519 -28.70 -26.38 -19.93
CA TYR A 519 -29.04 -26.41 -18.51
C TYR A 519 -30.39 -25.73 -18.19
N PRO A 520 -31.51 -26.05 -18.86
CA PRO A 520 -32.81 -25.43 -18.56
C PRO A 520 -33.14 -25.57 -17.06
N ASP A 521 -33.56 -24.47 -16.43
CA ASP A 521 -33.85 -24.38 -14.99
C ASP A 521 -32.73 -24.91 -14.07
N GLY A 522 -31.47 -24.77 -14.52
CA GLY A 522 -30.29 -25.20 -13.76
C GLY A 522 -30.11 -26.71 -13.72
N ARG A 523 -30.67 -27.44 -14.69
CA ARG A 523 -30.58 -28.91 -14.78
C ARG A 523 -30.08 -29.34 -16.14
N ASP A 524 -29.19 -30.32 -16.16
CA ASP A 524 -28.67 -30.89 -17.39
C ASP A 524 -29.80 -31.48 -18.24
N ALA A 525 -29.94 -31.01 -19.49
CA ALA A 525 -31.06 -31.36 -20.36
C ALA A 525 -31.09 -32.86 -20.73
N ALA A 526 -29.95 -33.55 -20.69
CA ALA A 526 -29.85 -34.96 -21.04
C ALA A 526 -30.14 -35.88 -19.84
N THR A 527 -29.76 -35.47 -18.63
CA THR A 527 -29.79 -36.32 -17.43
C THR A 527 -30.79 -35.87 -16.37
N GLY A 528 -31.30 -34.64 -16.44
CA GLY A 528 -32.19 -34.03 -15.45
C GLY A 528 -31.52 -33.69 -14.11
N LYS A 529 -30.22 -33.97 -13.95
CA LYS A 529 -29.46 -33.72 -12.73
C LYS A 529 -29.25 -32.21 -12.52
N PRO A 530 -29.28 -31.71 -11.27
CA PRO A 530 -28.93 -30.33 -10.98
C PRO A 530 -27.51 -29.99 -11.44
N LEU A 531 -27.32 -28.82 -12.02
CA LEU A 531 -26.00 -28.24 -12.27
C LEU A 531 -25.43 -27.77 -10.93
N VAL A 532 -24.37 -28.44 -10.49
CA VAL A 532 -23.60 -28.07 -9.29
C VAL A 532 -22.26 -27.49 -9.73
N LEU A 533 -21.97 -26.28 -9.30
CA LEU A 533 -20.71 -25.58 -9.56
C LEU A 533 -20.02 -25.28 -8.23
N ASN A 534 -18.70 -25.33 -8.22
CA ASN A 534 -17.89 -25.08 -7.04
C ASN A 534 -17.40 -23.64 -7.03
N TYR A 535 -17.59 -22.97 -5.89
CA TYR A 535 -17.13 -21.61 -5.66
C TYR A 535 -16.00 -21.60 -4.64
N ASP A 536 -14.80 -21.37 -5.12
CA ASP A 536 -13.59 -21.29 -4.33
C ASP A 536 -13.37 -19.87 -3.82
N TYR A 537 -13.23 -19.73 -2.51
CA TYR A 537 -13.04 -18.43 -1.85
C TYR A 537 -11.74 -18.41 -1.04
N GLN A 538 -10.97 -17.35 -1.20
CA GLN A 538 -9.57 -17.18 -0.77
C GLN A 538 -9.39 -16.88 0.73
N ARG A 539 -10.47 -16.89 1.51
CA ARG A 539 -10.49 -16.60 2.94
C ARG A 539 -11.39 -17.57 3.68
N VAL A 540 -11.07 -17.84 4.94
CA VAL A 540 -11.95 -18.59 5.86
C VAL A 540 -13.22 -17.78 6.12
N LEU A 541 -14.38 -18.45 6.20
CA LEU A 541 -15.67 -17.80 6.41
C LEU A 541 -15.78 -17.22 7.84
N THR A 542 -15.63 -15.91 7.97
CA THR A 542 -16.11 -15.16 9.14
C THR A 542 -17.60 -14.81 8.98
N PRO A 543 -18.32 -14.36 10.03
CA PRO A 543 -19.71 -13.93 9.89
C PRO A 543 -19.93 -12.87 8.79
N GLU A 544 -18.99 -11.95 8.62
CA GLU A 544 -19.03 -10.90 7.59
C GLU A 544 -18.90 -11.50 6.19
N ILE A 545 -17.86 -12.31 5.96
CA ILE A 545 -17.60 -12.98 4.68
C ILE A 545 -18.73 -13.93 4.30
N LYS A 546 -19.35 -14.60 5.29
CA LYS A 546 -20.46 -15.50 5.06
C LYS A 546 -21.63 -14.78 4.38
N ALA A 547 -21.90 -13.52 4.71
CA ALA A 547 -22.96 -12.76 4.07
C ALA A 547 -22.70 -12.52 2.57
N GLU A 548 -21.45 -12.18 2.20
CA GLU A 548 -21.02 -12.01 0.80
C GLU A 548 -21.17 -13.32 0.01
N VAL A 549 -20.70 -14.42 0.60
CA VAL A 549 -20.72 -15.74 -0.02
C VAL A 549 -22.15 -16.27 -0.16
N ASP A 550 -22.99 -16.13 0.87
CA ASP A 550 -24.41 -16.51 0.82
C ASP A 550 -25.18 -15.67 -0.21
N TRP A 551 -24.81 -14.40 -0.41
CA TRP A 551 -25.37 -13.59 -1.49
C TRP A 551 -25.00 -14.12 -2.86
N MET A 552 -23.74 -14.53 -3.07
CA MET A 552 -23.32 -15.12 -4.35
C MET A 552 -24.11 -16.41 -4.64
N VAL A 553 -24.30 -17.27 -3.63
CA VAL A 553 -25.16 -18.46 -3.74
C VAL A 553 -26.58 -18.08 -4.17
N LYS A 554 -27.15 -17.01 -3.62
CA LYS A 554 -28.49 -16.52 -4.03
C LYS A 554 -28.52 -16.02 -5.48
N GLN A 555 -27.45 -15.42 -5.99
CA GLN A 555 -27.38 -15.00 -7.39
C GLN A 555 -27.47 -16.21 -8.34
N PHE A 556 -26.72 -17.27 -8.06
CA PHE A 556 -26.76 -18.52 -8.85
C PHE A 556 -28.12 -19.23 -8.71
N ALA A 557 -28.73 -19.17 -7.53
CA ALA A 557 -30.07 -19.74 -7.29
C ALA A 557 -31.18 -19.09 -8.14
N LYS A 558 -31.02 -17.84 -8.61
CA LYS A 558 -31.95 -17.19 -9.57
C LYS A 558 -32.10 -17.99 -10.88
N LEU A 559 -31.09 -18.81 -11.20
CA LEU A 559 -31.03 -19.68 -12.38
C LEU A 559 -31.27 -21.16 -12.05
N GLY A 560 -31.59 -21.50 -10.79
CA GLY A 560 -31.71 -22.89 -10.35
C GLY A 560 -30.37 -23.64 -10.22
N VAL A 561 -29.23 -22.93 -10.38
CA VAL A 561 -27.88 -23.51 -10.29
C VAL A 561 -27.46 -23.62 -8.83
N GLN A 562 -26.92 -24.78 -8.45
CA GLN A 562 -26.41 -25.01 -7.11
C GLN A 562 -24.93 -24.61 -7.03
N LEU A 563 -24.58 -23.78 -6.04
CA LEU A 563 -23.22 -23.30 -5.83
C LEU A 563 -22.65 -23.88 -4.53
N GLU A 564 -21.68 -24.79 -4.63
CA GLU A 564 -20.98 -25.42 -3.51
C GLU A 564 -19.80 -24.54 -3.08
N VAL A 565 -19.87 -23.99 -1.87
CA VAL A 565 -18.85 -23.09 -1.33
C VAL A 565 -17.65 -23.87 -0.80
N ARG A 566 -16.47 -23.50 -1.27
CA ARG A 566 -15.16 -24.05 -0.89
C ARG A 566 -14.23 -22.94 -0.42
N ALA A 567 -14.47 -22.45 0.80
CA ALA A 567 -13.63 -21.45 1.43
C ALA A 567 -12.38 -22.08 2.06
N THR A 568 -11.19 -21.56 1.75
CA THR A 568 -9.91 -22.03 2.30
C THR A 568 -9.07 -20.87 2.83
N ASP A 569 -8.00 -21.18 3.57
CA ASP A 569 -6.95 -20.20 3.83
C ASP A 569 -6.26 -19.79 2.52
N TYR A 570 -5.57 -18.64 2.54
CA TYR A 570 -4.99 -18.03 1.36
C TYR A 570 -3.89 -18.89 0.73
N ASN A 571 -3.03 -19.52 1.53
CA ASN A 571 -1.95 -20.36 1.00
C ASN A 571 -2.53 -21.58 0.27
N ARG A 572 -3.53 -22.23 0.85
CA ARG A 572 -4.23 -23.35 0.21
C ARG A 572 -4.99 -22.92 -1.05
N PHE A 573 -5.55 -21.70 -1.06
CA PHE A 573 -6.17 -21.14 -2.25
C PHE A 573 -5.14 -20.94 -3.37
N GLN A 574 -3.98 -20.35 -3.05
CA GLN A 574 -2.87 -20.17 -4.01
C GLN A 574 -2.41 -21.53 -4.57
N ASP A 575 -2.25 -22.53 -3.70
CA ASP A 575 -1.83 -23.88 -4.10
C ASP A 575 -2.84 -24.54 -5.07
N LYS A 576 -4.14 -24.23 -4.93
CA LYS A 576 -5.18 -24.66 -5.87
C LYS A 576 -5.15 -23.88 -7.18
N ALA A 577 -4.86 -22.58 -7.13
CA ALA A 577 -4.69 -21.72 -8.30
C ALA A 577 -3.50 -22.19 -9.16
N ASP A 578 -2.37 -22.47 -8.53
CA ASP A 578 -1.14 -22.98 -9.17
C ASP A 578 -1.36 -24.34 -9.85
N LYS A 579 -2.28 -25.15 -9.32
CA LYS A 579 -2.69 -26.44 -9.90
C LYS A 579 -3.82 -26.32 -10.93
N GLY A 580 -4.38 -25.12 -11.14
CA GLY A 580 -5.53 -24.91 -12.02
C GLY A 580 -6.78 -25.68 -11.58
N SER A 581 -6.96 -25.85 -10.28
CA SER A 581 -8.05 -26.67 -9.69
C SER A 581 -9.23 -25.87 -9.15
N LEU A 582 -9.20 -24.54 -9.29
CA LEU A 582 -10.32 -23.66 -9.01
C LEU A 582 -11.38 -23.83 -10.11
N GLN A 583 -12.67 -23.87 -9.79
CA GLN A 583 -13.72 -23.90 -10.82
C GLN A 583 -14.26 -22.49 -11.09
N ILE A 584 -14.90 -21.90 -10.08
CA ILE A 584 -15.32 -20.50 -10.04
C ILE A 584 -14.64 -19.88 -8.83
N PHE A 585 -14.04 -18.70 -8.97
CA PHE A 585 -13.29 -18.10 -7.87
C PHE A 585 -13.44 -16.58 -7.82
N PHE A 586 -13.38 -15.99 -6.63
CA PHE A 586 -13.35 -14.54 -6.46
C PHE A 586 -11.91 -14.07 -6.25
N TRP A 587 -11.49 -13.06 -7.01
CA TRP A 587 -10.11 -12.57 -7.00
C TRP A 587 -10.05 -11.08 -7.30
N GLY A 588 -8.88 -10.49 -7.10
CA GLY A 588 -8.64 -9.10 -7.42
C GLY A 588 -7.20 -8.83 -7.83
N TRP A 589 -7.01 -7.71 -8.51
CA TRP A 589 -5.71 -7.23 -8.95
C TRP A 589 -5.58 -5.74 -8.63
N LEU A 590 -4.44 -5.36 -8.07
CA LEU A 590 -4.03 -3.97 -7.85
C LEU A 590 -2.92 -3.65 -8.83
N ALA A 591 -3.02 -2.55 -9.57
CA ALA A 591 -2.03 -2.22 -10.57
C ALA A 591 -0.65 -1.93 -9.98
N ASP A 592 0.38 -2.50 -10.61
CA ASP A 592 1.77 -2.13 -10.36
C ASP A 592 2.11 -0.80 -11.06
N TYR A 593 1.52 -0.56 -12.24
CA TYR A 593 1.69 0.65 -13.05
C TYR A 593 0.43 0.95 -13.90
N PRO A 594 0.19 2.21 -14.28
CA PRO A 594 -1.07 2.66 -14.89
C PRO A 594 -1.13 2.38 -16.41
N ASP A 595 -0.90 1.13 -16.83
CA ASP A 595 -1.02 0.68 -18.22
C ASP A 595 -2.08 -0.43 -18.33
N ALA A 596 -2.94 -0.39 -19.35
CA ALA A 596 -3.92 -1.45 -19.59
C ALA A 596 -3.28 -2.82 -19.81
N GLU A 597 -2.05 -2.88 -20.29
CA GLU A 597 -1.27 -4.12 -20.38
C GLU A 597 -1.20 -4.83 -19.02
N ASN A 598 -1.03 -4.10 -17.91
CA ASN A 598 -0.99 -4.66 -16.55
C ASN A 598 -2.34 -5.22 -16.06
N PHE A 599 -3.44 -5.05 -16.81
CA PHE A 599 -4.72 -5.74 -16.54
C PHE A 599 -5.01 -6.82 -17.58
N LEU A 600 -4.65 -6.57 -18.83
CA LEU A 600 -4.89 -7.50 -19.94
C LEU A 600 -3.93 -8.70 -19.90
N PHE A 601 -2.74 -8.57 -19.29
CA PHE A 601 -1.81 -9.70 -19.15
C PHE A 601 -2.35 -10.81 -18.25
N LEU A 602 -3.31 -10.50 -17.36
CA LEU A 602 -4.02 -11.45 -16.50
C LEU A 602 -4.92 -12.42 -17.27
N LEU A 603 -5.12 -12.17 -18.56
CA LEU A 603 -5.87 -13.02 -19.47
C LEU A 603 -5.01 -13.43 -20.67
N TYR A 604 -3.71 -13.14 -20.66
CA TYR A 604 -2.79 -13.63 -21.70
C TYR A 604 -2.51 -15.13 -21.50
N GLY A 605 -2.70 -15.94 -22.54
CA GLY A 605 -2.60 -17.40 -22.47
C GLY A 605 -1.27 -17.91 -21.92
N PRO A 606 -0.12 -17.43 -22.41
CA PRO A 606 1.21 -17.78 -21.88
C PRO A 606 1.45 -17.38 -20.42
N ASN A 607 0.62 -16.50 -19.85
CA ASN A 607 0.65 -16.18 -18.42
C ASN A 607 -0.23 -17.13 -17.58
N SER A 608 -0.76 -18.22 -18.14
CA SER A 608 -1.58 -19.19 -17.40
C SER A 608 -0.88 -19.65 -16.14
N LYS A 609 -1.53 -19.44 -14.98
CA LYS A 609 -0.95 -19.78 -13.68
C LYS A 609 -0.67 -21.28 -13.55
N ALA A 610 -1.61 -22.10 -14.03
CA ALA A 610 -1.47 -23.56 -13.98
C ALA A 610 -0.39 -24.09 -14.94
N LEU A 611 -0.36 -23.60 -16.18
CA LEU A 611 0.58 -24.09 -17.21
C LEU A 611 2.02 -23.59 -16.99
N THR A 612 2.19 -22.53 -16.20
CA THR A 612 3.51 -22.00 -15.83
C THR A 612 3.95 -22.41 -14.43
N HIS A 613 3.24 -23.34 -13.78
CA HIS A 613 3.54 -23.83 -12.43
C HIS A 613 3.62 -22.71 -11.37
N GLY A 614 2.66 -21.79 -11.41
CA GLY A 614 2.52 -20.68 -10.46
C GLY A 614 3.26 -19.40 -10.84
N ASN A 615 4.05 -19.40 -11.92
CA ASN A 615 4.85 -18.23 -12.31
C ASN A 615 4.07 -17.14 -13.05
N GLY A 616 2.93 -17.48 -13.66
CA GLY A 616 2.05 -16.55 -14.35
C GLY A 616 0.86 -16.09 -13.49
N GLU A 617 0.26 -14.97 -13.87
CA GLU A 617 -0.87 -14.35 -13.13
C GLU A 617 -2.23 -14.45 -13.83
N ASN A 618 -2.34 -15.19 -14.95
CA ASN A 618 -3.63 -15.58 -15.51
C ASN A 618 -4.21 -16.75 -14.72
N VAL A 619 -4.85 -16.41 -13.59
CA VAL A 619 -5.52 -17.36 -12.67
C VAL A 619 -6.68 -18.09 -13.35
N ALA A 620 -7.37 -17.43 -14.29
CA ALA A 620 -8.45 -18.03 -15.07
C ALA A 620 -7.93 -19.05 -16.10
N ASN A 621 -6.63 -19.12 -16.35
CA ASN A 621 -6.01 -19.93 -17.38
C ASN A 621 -6.61 -19.72 -18.78
N TYR A 622 -7.19 -18.53 -19.04
CA TYR A 622 -7.84 -18.20 -20.30
C TYR A 622 -6.86 -18.32 -21.46
N GLN A 623 -7.33 -18.86 -22.59
CA GLN A 623 -6.55 -18.99 -23.82
C GLN A 623 -7.42 -18.71 -25.04
N ASN A 624 -6.98 -17.77 -25.85
CA ASN A 624 -7.60 -17.40 -27.12
C ASN A 624 -6.53 -16.85 -28.07
N ASP A 625 -6.33 -17.52 -29.21
CA ASP A 625 -5.23 -17.23 -30.14
C ASP A 625 -5.29 -15.79 -30.70
N GLU A 626 -6.49 -15.26 -30.91
CA GLU A 626 -6.65 -13.87 -31.37
C GLU A 626 -6.31 -12.88 -30.26
N TYR A 627 -6.80 -13.13 -29.04
CA TYR A 627 -6.47 -12.34 -27.87
C TYR A 627 -4.97 -12.32 -27.61
N ASP A 628 -4.33 -13.49 -27.65
CA ASP A 628 -2.90 -13.65 -27.39
C ASP A 628 -2.07 -12.91 -28.44
N ARG A 629 -2.44 -12.99 -29.72
CA ARG A 629 -1.79 -12.22 -30.79
C ARG A 629 -1.98 -10.71 -30.62
N LEU A 630 -3.15 -10.27 -30.18
CA LEU A 630 -3.41 -8.85 -29.91
C LEU A 630 -2.65 -8.36 -28.67
N PHE A 631 -2.50 -9.18 -27.64
CA PHE A 631 -1.71 -8.87 -26.46
C PHE A 631 -0.22 -8.72 -26.82
N GLU A 632 0.32 -9.63 -27.63
CA GLU A 632 1.71 -9.54 -28.12
C GLU A 632 1.98 -8.26 -28.92
N LYS A 633 0.97 -7.77 -29.67
CA LYS A 633 1.04 -6.46 -30.30
C LYS A 633 0.93 -5.33 -29.28
N LEU A 634 -0.08 -5.39 -28.40
CA LEU A 634 -0.42 -4.37 -27.41
C LEU A 634 0.80 -3.97 -26.57
N LYS A 635 1.53 -4.96 -26.06
CA LYS A 635 2.66 -4.72 -25.15
C LYS A 635 3.78 -3.90 -25.80
N LEU A 636 3.88 -3.87 -27.13
CA LEU A 636 4.90 -3.12 -27.88
C LEU A 636 4.45 -1.70 -28.27
N LEU A 637 3.16 -1.36 -28.10
CA LEU A 637 2.60 -0.08 -28.50
C LEU A 637 2.71 0.96 -27.39
N ASP A 638 3.03 2.18 -27.81
CA ASP A 638 2.91 3.37 -26.96
C ASP A 638 1.45 3.82 -26.86
N ASP A 639 1.13 4.62 -25.84
CA ASP A 639 -0.23 5.11 -25.65
C ASP A 639 -0.65 6.01 -26.83
N GLY A 640 -1.75 5.61 -27.49
CA GLY A 640 -2.22 6.29 -28.69
C GLY A 640 -3.39 5.56 -29.36
N PRO A 641 -3.89 6.09 -30.49
CA PRO A 641 -5.08 5.56 -31.16
C PRO A 641 -4.97 4.08 -31.54
N GLU A 642 -3.80 3.62 -31.97
CA GLU A 642 -3.58 2.22 -32.35
C GLU A 642 -3.64 1.27 -31.14
N LYS A 643 -3.01 1.65 -30.02
CA LYS A 643 -3.07 0.89 -28.76
C LYS A 643 -4.51 0.83 -28.27
N GLN A 644 -5.22 1.94 -28.29
CA GLN A 644 -6.63 1.99 -27.89
C GLN A 644 -7.51 1.09 -28.77
N ALA A 645 -7.36 1.12 -30.11
CA ALA A 645 -8.12 0.26 -31.00
C ALA A 645 -7.83 -1.24 -30.77
N THR A 646 -6.58 -1.57 -30.42
CA THR A 646 -6.16 -2.93 -30.04
C THR A 646 -6.84 -3.35 -28.73
N ILE A 647 -6.81 -2.49 -27.71
CA ILE A 647 -7.49 -2.70 -26.42
C ILE A 647 -8.99 -2.89 -26.62
N ASP A 648 -9.65 -2.03 -27.42
CA ASP A 648 -11.09 -2.11 -27.67
C ASP A 648 -11.47 -3.48 -28.29
N ARG A 649 -10.62 -4.03 -29.18
CA ARG A 649 -10.83 -5.36 -29.76
C ARG A 649 -10.63 -6.48 -28.74
N MET A 650 -9.58 -6.39 -27.92
CA MET A 650 -9.32 -7.34 -26.84
C MET A 650 -10.46 -7.36 -25.82
N VAL A 651 -10.94 -6.19 -25.39
CA VAL A 651 -12.07 -6.07 -24.46
C VAL A 651 -13.34 -6.68 -25.04
N ARG A 652 -13.63 -6.49 -26.34
CA ARG A 652 -14.78 -7.14 -26.99
C ARG A 652 -14.68 -8.67 -26.95
N ILE A 653 -13.51 -9.24 -27.28
CA ILE A 653 -13.28 -10.69 -27.19
C ILE A 653 -13.57 -11.18 -25.77
N LEU A 654 -13.05 -10.48 -24.74
CA LEU A 654 -13.26 -10.87 -23.35
C LEU A 654 -14.72 -10.71 -22.90
N GLN A 655 -15.43 -9.66 -23.33
CA GLN A 655 -16.86 -9.49 -23.05
C GLN A 655 -17.67 -10.65 -23.64
N GLU A 656 -17.37 -11.05 -24.88
CA GLU A 656 -18.03 -12.16 -25.56
C GLU A 656 -17.70 -13.52 -24.94
N ASP A 657 -16.42 -13.82 -24.72
CA ASP A 657 -15.98 -15.09 -24.14
C ASP A 657 -16.35 -15.22 -22.66
N ALA A 658 -16.51 -14.09 -21.97
CA ALA A 658 -16.84 -13.97 -20.55
C ALA A 658 -15.95 -14.86 -19.65
N PRO A 659 -14.60 -14.85 -19.76
CA PRO A 659 -13.76 -15.63 -18.86
C PRO A 659 -13.86 -15.17 -17.41
N TRP A 660 -14.28 -13.91 -17.19
CA TRP A 660 -14.68 -13.36 -15.90
C TRP A 660 -16.12 -12.83 -15.98
N SER A 661 -16.81 -12.86 -14.84
CA SER A 661 -17.77 -11.81 -14.52
C SER A 661 -16.98 -10.64 -13.94
N PHE A 662 -16.91 -9.53 -14.67
CA PHE A 662 -15.90 -8.48 -14.46
C PHE A 662 -15.93 -7.80 -13.08
N GLY A 663 -17.01 -7.96 -12.31
CA GLY A 663 -17.06 -7.51 -10.92
C GLY A 663 -17.13 -6.00 -10.77
N TYR A 664 -16.22 -5.41 -10.01
CA TYR A 664 -16.21 -3.98 -9.70
C TYR A 664 -14.80 -3.41 -9.56
N ASN A 665 -14.69 -2.10 -9.78
CA ASN A 665 -13.51 -1.31 -9.50
C ASN A 665 -13.77 -0.49 -8.23
N PRO A 666 -13.02 -0.69 -7.13
CA PRO A 666 -13.26 0.03 -5.89
C PRO A 666 -12.81 1.50 -5.98
N TYR A 667 -13.31 2.31 -5.06
CA TYR A 667 -12.76 3.62 -4.76
C TYR A 667 -11.84 3.52 -3.55
N ALA A 668 -10.82 4.37 -3.51
CA ALA A 668 -9.99 4.59 -2.33
C ALA A 668 -10.36 5.93 -1.69
N ALA A 669 -10.27 6.06 -0.36
CA ALA A 669 -10.47 7.34 0.31
C ALA A 669 -9.49 7.57 1.47
N GLY A 670 -8.85 8.73 1.46
CA GLY A 670 -8.02 9.12 2.61
C GLY A 670 -8.86 9.63 3.77
N ALA A 671 -8.29 9.63 4.97
CA ALA A 671 -8.89 10.21 6.17
C ALA A 671 -7.92 11.22 6.79
N TYR A 672 -8.32 12.49 6.79
CA TYR A 672 -7.43 13.58 7.18
C TYR A 672 -8.14 14.59 8.07
N HIS A 673 -7.41 15.18 9.01
CA HIS A 673 -7.91 16.32 9.79
C HIS A 673 -7.84 17.63 9.01
N GLN A 674 -8.62 18.62 9.45
CA GLN A 674 -8.68 19.95 8.83
C GLN A 674 -7.33 20.68 8.75
N TRP A 675 -6.41 20.39 9.66
CA TRP A 675 -5.07 21.00 9.73
C TRP A 675 -4.03 20.34 8.82
N LEU A 676 -4.37 19.23 8.15
CA LEU A 676 -3.51 18.60 7.15
C LEU A 676 -3.98 19.04 5.76
N TYR A 677 -3.06 19.65 5.01
CA TYR A 677 -3.27 20.22 3.68
C TYR A 677 -2.58 19.38 2.61
N ASN A 678 -2.95 19.62 1.35
CA ASN A 678 -2.43 18.92 0.18
C ASN A 678 -2.68 17.41 0.24
N THR A 679 -3.89 16.99 0.66
CA THR A 679 -4.23 15.58 0.88
C THR A 679 -5.04 15.00 -0.28
N LYS A 680 -4.37 14.60 -1.37
CA LYS A 680 -4.96 13.85 -2.49
C LYS A 680 -4.53 12.39 -2.40
N PRO A 681 -5.42 11.45 -2.06
CA PRO A 681 -5.05 10.04 -1.97
C PRO A 681 -4.69 9.48 -3.36
N SER A 682 -3.80 8.49 -3.37
CA SER A 682 -3.41 7.77 -4.58
C SER A 682 -2.78 6.44 -4.23
N ASN A 683 -3.13 5.39 -4.98
CA ASN A 683 -2.51 4.08 -4.84
C ASN A 683 -1.23 3.91 -5.67
N LEU A 684 -1.00 4.77 -6.68
CA LEU A 684 0.21 4.73 -7.51
C LEU A 684 1.24 5.80 -7.15
N VAL A 685 0.82 6.99 -6.72
CA VAL A 685 1.75 7.97 -6.15
C VAL A 685 2.09 7.53 -4.73
N LYS A 686 3.28 6.95 -4.54
CA LYS A 686 3.71 6.38 -3.25
C LYS A 686 4.54 7.35 -2.39
N ASP A 687 4.98 8.48 -2.95
CA ASP A 687 5.80 9.49 -2.27
C ASP A 687 4.97 10.61 -1.61
N LEU A 688 3.71 10.37 -1.26
CA LEU A 688 2.72 11.38 -0.85
C LEU A 688 3.16 12.35 0.27
N LEU A 689 3.96 11.88 1.23
CA LEU A 689 4.34 12.66 2.42
C LEU A 689 5.23 13.87 2.13
N ILE A 690 5.85 13.96 0.93
CA ILE A 690 6.60 15.16 0.54
C ILE A 690 5.66 16.36 0.30
N TYR A 691 4.42 16.09 -0.14
CA TYR A 691 3.44 17.10 -0.54
C TYR A 691 2.62 17.64 0.64
N TYR A 692 2.46 16.85 1.69
CA TYR A 692 1.63 17.19 2.84
C TYR A 692 2.19 18.39 3.60
N ARG A 693 1.30 19.31 3.96
CA ARG A 693 1.61 20.46 4.82
C ARG A 693 0.74 20.43 6.06
N LEU A 694 1.36 20.69 7.21
CA LEU A 694 0.71 20.64 8.52
C LEU A 694 0.52 22.07 9.07
N ASP A 695 -0.58 22.29 9.79
CA ASP A 695 -0.79 23.45 10.65
C ASP A 695 -0.79 23.01 12.14
N PRO A 696 0.38 23.06 12.81
CA PRO A 696 0.51 22.58 14.19
C PRO A 696 -0.27 23.42 15.20
N GLU A 697 -0.49 24.71 14.93
CA GLU A 697 -1.21 25.60 15.85
C GLU A 697 -2.70 25.30 15.83
N LEU A 698 -3.29 25.12 14.64
CA LEU A 698 -4.67 24.67 14.51
C LEU A 698 -4.86 23.28 15.14
N ARG A 699 -3.93 22.35 14.90
CA ARG A 699 -3.95 21.02 15.51
C ARG A 699 -3.95 21.09 17.03
N ALA A 700 -3.02 21.82 17.62
CA ALA A 700 -2.93 21.97 19.07
C ALA A 700 -4.21 22.56 19.68
N ALA A 701 -4.77 23.59 19.05
CA ALA A 701 -6.02 24.21 19.48
C ALA A 701 -7.19 23.21 19.46
N LYS A 702 -7.31 22.42 18.38
CA LYS A 702 -8.38 21.44 18.21
C LYS A 702 -8.25 20.21 19.10
N ILE A 703 -7.04 19.69 19.30
CA ILE A 703 -6.80 18.60 20.27
C ILE A 703 -7.18 19.05 21.69
N ALA A 704 -6.83 20.28 22.08
CA ALA A 704 -7.22 20.83 23.37
C ALA A 704 -8.74 21.05 23.49
N GLU A 705 -9.41 21.41 22.40
CA GLU A 705 -10.87 21.54 22.33
C GLU A 705 -11.59 20.20 22.51
N TRP A 706 -11.15 19.16 21.79
CA TRP A 706 -11.85 17.87 21.69
C TRP A 706 -11.60 16.94 22.88
N ASN A 707 -10.51 17.14 23.62
CA ASN A 707 -10.10 16.26 24.72
C ASN A 707 -10.26 16.91 26.10
N LYS A 708 -11.21 17.84 26.25
CA LYS A 708 -11.53 18.44 27.57
C LYS A 708 -12.12 17.38 28.50
N PRO A 709 -11.56 17.17 29.71
CA PRO A 709 -12.08 16.18 30.63
C PRO A 709 -13.46 16.58 31.16
N ILE A 710 -14.39 15.62 31.20
CA ILE A 710 -15.69 15.81 31.83
C ILE A 710 -15.53 15.58 33.34
N VAL A 711 -15.35 16.67 34.10
CA VAL A 711 -15.02 16.60 35.54
C VAL A 711 -16.24 16.56 36.47
N TRP A 712 -17.42 16.94 36.00
CA TRP A 712 -18.62 17.05 36.85
C TRP A 712 -19.03 15.74 37.56
N PRO A 713 -18.91 14.52 36.97
CA PRO A 713 -19.27 13.30 37.67
C PRO A 713 -18.35 13.05 38.87
N VAL A 714 -17.06 13.39 38.74
CA VAL A 714 -16.09 13.29 39.83
C VAL A 714 -16.47 14.25 40.95
N VAL A 715 -16.82 15.49 40.61
CA VAL A 715 -17.33 16.48 41.59
C VAL A 715 -18.60 15.97 42.27
N ALA A 716 -19.54 15.39 41.52
CA ALA A 716 -20.77 14.83 42.07
C ALA A 716 -20.50 13.67 43.04
N ILE A 717 -19.60 12.75 42.69
CA ILE A 717 -19.17 11.66 43.56
C ILE A 717 -18.53 12.20 44.85
N VAL A 718 -17.65 13.20 44.74
CA VAL A 718 -17.02 13.83 45.91
C VAL A 718 -18.08 14.50 46.80
N LEU A 719 -19.06 15.20 46.21
CA LEU A 719 -20.15 15.82 46.97
C LEU A 719 -21.02 14.78 47.69
N VAL A 720 -21.34 13.66 47.04
CA VAL A 720 -22.09 12.55 47.65
C VAL A 720 -21.30 11.93 48.81
N LEU A 721 -19.99 11.72 48.64
CA LEU A 721 -19.13 11.20 49.70
C LEU A 721 -19.06 12.16 50.89
N VAL A 722 -18.92 13.47 50.63
CA VAL A 722 -18.93 14.50 51.69
C VAL A 722 -20.29 14.52 52.40
N ALA A 723 -21.40 14.46 51.65
CA ALA A 723 -22.75 14.41 52.19
C ALA A 723 -23.03 13.14 53.03
N ALA A 724 -22.37 12.02 52.73
CA ALA A 724 -22.48 10.80 53.53
C ALA A 724 -21.58 10.82 54.78
N ILE A 725 -20.35 11.31 54.66
CA ILE A 725 -19.33 11.27 55.72
C ILE A 725 -19.60 12.34 56.79
N VAL A 726 -20.03 13.55 56.41
CA VAL A 726 -20.22 14.66 57.36
C VAL A 726 -21.29 14.35 58.42
N PRO A 727 -22.50 13.83 58.07
CA PRO A 727 -23.50 13.45 59.06
C PRO A 727 -23.05 12.26 59.91
N ALA A 728 -22.40 11.25 59.30
CA ALA A 728 -21.89 10.09 60.02
C ALA A 728 -20.83 10.52 61.08
N PHE A 729 -19.94 11.43 60.71
CA PHE A 729 -18.96 12.02 61.61
C PHE A 729 -19.62 12.86 62.71
N ALA A 730 -20.64 13.67 62.37
CA ALA A 730 -21.39 14.46 63.36
C ALA A 730 -22.13 13.57 64.39
N VAL A 731 -22.75 12.48 63.94
CA VAL A 731 -23.41 11.49 64.81
C VAL A 731 -22.39 10.78 65.70
N TRP A 732 -21.26 10.34 65.14
CA TRP A 732 -20.17 9.74 65.91
C TRP A 732 -19.65 10.69 67.00
N ARG A 733 -19.41 11.96 66.66
CA ARG A 733 -18.94 12.98 67.61
C ARG A 733 -19.96 13.31 68.69
N ARG A 734 -21.26 13.30 68.35
CA ARG A 734 -22.36 13.48 69.31
C ARG A 734 -22.42 12.30 70.28
N ARG A 735 -22.32 11.06 69.78
CA ARG A 735 -22.24 9.86 70.62
C ARG A 735 -21.05 9.90 71.58
N GLU A 736 -19.86 10.26 71.11
CA GLU A 736 -18.68 10.41 71.98
C GLU A 736 -18.91 11.43 73.10
N ARG A 737 -19.53 12.58 72.79
CA ARG A 737 -19.87 13.61 73.80
C ARG A 737 -20.93 13.13 74.79
N GLU A 738 -21.97 12.42 74.33
CA GLU A 738 -22.99 11.85 75.19
C GLU A 738 -22.42 10.74 76.10
N THR A 739 -21.54 9.89 75.59
CA THR A 739 -20.82 8.88 76.37
C THR A 739 -19.93 9.55 77.42
N ALA A 740 -19.14 10.55 77.06
CA ALA A 740 -18.30 11.30 77.99
C ALA A 740 -19.12 12.02 79.08
N ALA A 741 -20.26 12.62 78.72
CA ALA A 741 -21.17 13.27 79.67
C ALA A 741 -21.83 12.27 80.63
N ARG A 742 -22.24 11.08 80.16
CA ARG A 742 -22.77 9.99 81.01
C ARG A 742 -21.72 9.44 81.96
N THR A 743 -20.47 9.28 81.53
CA THR A 743 -19.37 8.85 82.39
C THR A 743 -19.10 9.86 83.51
N LEU A 744 -19.15 11.15 83.23
CA LEU A 744 -18.99 12.21 84.24
C LEU A 744 -20.20 12.29 85.20
N ALA A 745 -21.42 12.11 84.71
CA ALA A 745 -22.62 12.08 85.56
C ALA A 745 -22.65 10.86 86.50
N ALA A 746 -22.16 9.70 86.05
CA ALA A 746 -22.04 8.50 86.88
C ALA A 746 -20.97 8.64 87.99
N GLN A 747 -19.95 9.50 87.79
CA GLN A 747 -18.91 9.79 88.79
C GLN A 747 -19.32 10.84 89.83
N GLY A 748 -20.36 11.65 89.56
CA GLY A 748 -20.86 12.68 90.47
C GLY A 748 -22.06 12.29 91.34
N ALA A 749 -22.62 11.09 91.14
CA ALA A 749 -23.78 10.57 91.89
C ALA A 749 -23.41 9.38 92.81
N GLY A 750 -22.12 9.20 93.11
CA GLY A 750 -21.58 8.18 94.01
C GLY A 750 -21.13 8.75 95.34
#